data_AF-A0A8D8QM26-F1
#
_entry.id   AF-A0A8D8QM26-F1
#
_cell.length_a   1.000
_cell.length_b   1.000
_cell.length_c   1.000
_cell.angle_alpha   90.00
_cell.angle_beta   90.00
_cell.angle_gamma   90.00
#
_symmetry.space_group_name_H-M   'P 1'
#
loop_
_entity.id
_entity.type
_entity.pdbx_description
1 polymer ?
#
loop_
_entity_poly.entity_id
_entity_poly.type
_entity_poly.pdbx_seq_one_letter_code
_entity_poly.pdbx_strand_id
1 'polypeptide(L)'
;MAALGEALQETTRILAKKYSLNRSEIDSWLQEIDTSLTDIDAFCPAVLRSTTYFCSEDSRYRNIDASCNNLHHPTRGTARFPFKRLIAPQYSDGISKPRQGWDDFPLPSARTVSFHAHRDVARDSHHGLAFMFAAWGQLVDHDLTLTAETKESGTRKDIQCCLGAEHPNCMPLQVPFNDPFYKHHNQHCINFLRSLAGVRENCKLGSRVQTNSLTSYIDANFVYGSSPALAAKLREHRGGCLKVLPLFKDLGLKPLLPLKTEQPDDGCIRPHRDLYCYLAGDNRVNEQLALGVLHTIFVREHNRIAHELSVVNPHWSDEQIYQESRHLLSAMVQHITYNEFLPRLLGKQTMQKYGLELKRYGYADEYDPYVDATIPAAFGTAVFRFGHSLLPKSMERWSVTHKFIASRRFSEMFQQPYDLNKPGWLDQYLVGMINQAALPMDDAITSQVTNHLFQEPTHDYGKDLASINLQRAREHGVPSYSEFREFCNLPPINTWSSLLKSLDNSTVIRYQDLYSFPQDIDLWSAGVSEIPIGDSLIGPTFSCIIARTFRDLKKGDRFWHENSASPTGFTLAQLQEIRKVKLSRVLCDNADDLITIQPWALEMPNDDTNSRVSCNSRLLEGINFDHWREKDPWGQQTLASSPDPWNPPQSLTSSPDPWVSSHSRPLSAHYKPTPPAQPKPNLQIEVSYSPQVSYTPLETSEKTEINVTSTYTPLESLFVHQISTKKPLTDKYGFYSSTHAPPSSVSTYTSVDISSPHSPSVQSDTSYSSHKPDVTVEPLSSTYATYTSYIPIKDTEHDVPSSSYTSINTISSTFSPNKHYMTSHKDNYSPHKDSYGSATHVSSHLEINRQPELDPYLLENVQFLVHAIAANKSAHIIQTDHRVQGYH
;
A
#
# COMPACT_ATOMS: atom_id res chain seq x y z
N MET A 1 7.50 18.24 9.60
CA MET A 1 7.27 17.16 8.60
C MET A 1 7.08 17.73 7.21
N ALA A 2 5.86 17.94 6.69
CA ALA A 2 5.63 18.32 5.28
C ALA A 2 6.54 19.46 4.77
N ALA A 3 6.50 20.63 5.41
CA ALA A 3 7.34 21.79 5.03
C ALA A 3 8.86 21.50 5.09
N LEU A 4 9.32 20.63 5.99
CA LEU A 4 10.72 20.19 6.04
C LEU A 4 11.07 19.27 4.86
N GLY A 5 10.18 18.36 4.48
CA GLY A 5 10.37 17.52 3.29
C GLY A 5 10.44 18.34 2.01
N GLU A 6 9.63 19.40 1.93
CA GLU A 6 9.64 20.34 0.80
C GLU A 6 10.91 21.22 0.79
N ALA A 7 11.34 21.73 1.94
CA ALA A 7 12.59 22.47 2.08
C ALA A 7 13.82 21.62 1.75
N LEU A 8 13.89 20.37 2.22
CA LEU A 8 14.97 19.42 1.89
C LEU A 8 15.01 19.11 0.38
N GLN A 9 13.85 19.00 -0.26
CA GLN A 9 13.74 18.80 -1.71
C GLN A 9 14.20 20.05 -2.48
N GLU A 10 13.94 21.26 -1.99
CA GLU A 10 14.44 22.50 -2.60
C GLU A 10 15.96 22.66 -2.43
N THR A 11 16.49 22.44 -1.22
CA THR A 11 17.93 22.40 -0.95
C THR A 11 18.65 21.38 -1.84
N THR A 12 18.06 20.19 -2.00
CA THR A 12 18.55 19.17 -2.95
C THR A 12 18.61 19.72 -4.38
N ARG A 13 17.57 20.42 -4.84
CA ARG A 13 17.51 21.00 -6.20
C ARG A 13 18.51 22.14 -6.41
N ILE A 14 18.68 23.00 -5.40
CA ILE A 14 19.67 24.09 -5.43
C ILE A 14 21.08 23.49 -5.55
N LEU A 15 21.42 22.49 -4.74
CA LEU A 15 22.73 21.83 -4.77
C LEU A 15 22.95 21.05 -6.06
N ALA A 16 21.98 20.25 -6.51
CA ALA A 16 22.06 19.50 -7.76
C ALA A 16 22.30 20.42 -8.96
N LYS A 17 21.56 21.53 -9.06
CA LYS A 17 21.76 22.54 -10.11
C LYS A 17 23.12 23.25 -9.98
N LYS A 18 23.54 23.60 -8.76
CA LYS A 18 24.80 24.32 -8.50
C LYS A 18 26.05 23.51 -8.86
N TYR A 19 26.02 22.20 -8.62
CA TYR A 19 27.15 21.30 -8.89
C TYR A 19 26.98 20.45 -10.16
N SER A 20 25.89 20.65 -10.92
CA SER A 20 25.53 19.91 -12.14
C SER A 20 25.45 18.38 -11.95
N LEU A 21 24.84 17.95 -10.84
CA LEU A 21 24.77 16.54 -10.45
C LEU A 21 23.77 15.76 -11.31
N ASN A 22 24.14 14.54 -11.70
CA ASN A 22 23.27 13.59 -12.38
C ASN A 22 22.38 12.79 -11.40
N ARG A 23 21.40 12.02 -11.92
CA ARG A 23 20.43 11.25 -11.12
C ARG A 23 21.12 10.34 -10.06
N SER A 24 22.23 9.70 -10.41
CA SER A 24 22.99 8.82 -9.50
C SER A 24 23.77 9.60 -8.43
N GLU A 25 24.35 10.75 -8.78
CA GLU A 25 25.05 11.63 -7.81
C GLU A 25 24.06 12.28 -6.82
N ILE A 26 22.84 12.60 -7.27
CA ILE A 26 21.76 13.13 -6.43
C ILE A 26 21.34 12.10 -5.36
N ASP A 27 21.14 10.84 -5.75
CA ASP A 27 20.71 9.79 -4.81
C ASP A 27 21.85 9.09 -4.05
N SER A 28 23.13 9.36 -4.38
CA SER A 28 24.27 8.89 -3.59
C SER A 28 24.96 10.01 -2.81
N TRP A 29 25.58 10.98 -3.47
CA TRP A 29 26.47 11.95 -2.82
C TRP A 29 25.73 12.93 -1.90
N LEU A 30 24.52 13.37 -2.26
CA LEU A 30 23.75 14.27 -1.40
C LEU A 30 23.24 13.58 -0.12
N GLN A 31 23.11 12.25 -0.13
CA GLN A 31 22.80 11.50 1.08
C GLN A 31 24.00 11.42 2.05
N GLU A 32 25.24 11.66 1.61
CA GLU A 32 26.41 11.68 2.50
C GLU A 32 26.77 13.07 3.05
N ILE A 33 25.91 14.07 2.84
CA ILE A 33 26.00 15.36 3.52
C ILE A 33 25.43 15.18 4.94
N ASP A 34 26.27 15.39 5.95
CA ASP A 34 25.84 15.39 7.36
C ASP A 34 25.00 16.64 7.68
N THR A 35 23.68 16.46 7.65
CA THR A 35 22.69 17.48 7.97
C THR A 35 22.64 17.86 9.46
N SER A 36 23.26 17.08 10.36
CA SER A 36 23.31 17.40 11.80
C SER A 36 24.19 18.62 12.11
N LEU A 37 25.11 18.96 11.20
CA LEU A 37 26.02 20.11 11.29
C LEU A 37 25.44 21.38 10.64
N THR A 38 24.12 21.45 10.50
CA THR A 38 23.40 22.51 9.76
C THR A 38 22.06 22.81 10.43
N ASP A 39 21.42 23.95 10.11
CA ASP A 39 20.13 24.33 10.71
C ASP A 39 18.98 23.35 10.43
N ILE A 40 19.14 22.45 9.44
CA ILE A 40 18.23 21.32 9.21
C ILE A 40 18.08 20.47 10.48
N ASP A 41 19.13 20.35 11.31
CA ASP A 41 19.06 19.61 12.56
C ASP A 41 18.02 20.20 13.51
N ALA A 42 17.95 21.53 13.66
CA ALA A 42 17.01 22.18 14.56
C ALA A 42 15.53 21.83 14.25
N PHE A 43 15.23 21.49 13.00
CA PHE A 43 13.90 21.07 12.56
C PHE A 43 13.74 19.54 12.41
N CYS A 44 14.83 18.77 12.50
CA CYS A 44 14.82 17.33 12.24
C CYS A 44 14.11 16.57 13.38
N PRO A 45 12.98 15.89 13.13
CA PRO A 45 12.14 15.33 14.19
C PRO A 45 12.71 14.02 14.75
N ALA A 46 12.54 13.82 16.06
CA ALA A 46 13.08 12.67 16.80
C ALA A 46 12.76 11.30 16.18
N VAL A 47 11.55 11.09 15.65
CA VAL A 47 11.14 9.84 14.97
C VAL A 47 12.00 9.46 13.75
N LEU A 48 12.83 10.38 13.24
CA LEU A 48 13.78 10.13 12.16
C LEU A 48 15.25 10.17 12.63
N ARG A 49 15.53 10.44 13.91
CA ARG A 49 16.87 10.42 14.50
C ARG A 49 17.08 9.11 15.26
N SER A 50 17.95 8.25 14.76
CA SER A 50 18.27 6.95 15.40
C SER A 50 18.78 7.09 16.84
N THR A 51 19.43 8.22 17.16
CA THR A 51 20.05 8.51 18.47
C THR A 51 19.08 8.92 19.58
N THR A 52 17.80 9.16 19.29
CA THR A 52 16.85 9.73 20.28
C THR A 52 16.02 8.70 21.05
N TYR A 53 16.17 7.40 20.74
CA TYR A 53 15.38 6.33 21.34
C TYR A 53 16.19 5.51 22.34
N PHE A 54 15.76 5.50 23.60
CA PHE A 54 16.17 4.51 24.57
C PHE A 54 15.17 3.33 24.54
N CYS A 55 15.64 2.16 24.14
CA CYS A 55 14.82 0.96 24.05
C CYS A 55 15.16 -0.02 25.19
N SER A 56 14.14 -0.47 25.94
CA SER A 56 14.29 -1.56 26.89
C SER A 56 14.17 -2.90 26.17
N GLU A 57 15.15 -3.77 26.37
CA GLU A 57 15.12 -5.16 25.88
C GLU A 57 14.01 -5.97 26.59
N ASP A 58 13.71 -5.61 27.85
CA ASP A 58 12.66 -6.20 28.69
C ASP A 58 11.21 -5.82 28.29
N SER A 59 11.01 -5.08 27.19
CA SER A 59 9.67 -4.71 26.73
C SER A 59 8.92 -5.91 26.12
N ARG A 60 8.01 -6.52 26.90
CA ARG A 60 7.08 -7.61 26.48
C ARG A 60 6.19 -7.23 25.30
N TYR A 61 5.83 -5.95 25.17
CA TYR A 61 4.86 -5.47 24.16
C TYR A 61 5.48 -4.53 23.13
N ARG A 62 4.88 -4.50 21.94
CA ARG A 62 5.22 -3.59 20.84
C ARG A 62 4.67 -2.19 21.11
N ASN A 63 5.45 -1.14 20.89
CA ASN A 63 4.94 0.24 20.92
C ASN A 63 3.82 0.45 19.87
N ILE A 64 2.96 1.45 20.09
CA ILE A 64 1.82 1.74 19.21
C ILE A 64 2.28 2.31 17.84
N ASP A 65 3.44 2.96 17.78
CA ASP A 65 4.09 3.42 16.55
C ASP A 65 5.14 2.42 16.01
N ALA A 66 5.19 1.21 16.57
CA ALA A 66 6.20 0.17 16.37
C ALA A 66 7.68 0.56 16.63
N SER A 67 7.92 1.68 17.33
CA SER A 67 9.29 2.04 17.76
C SER A 67 9.89 0.97 18.68
N CYS A 68 11.22 0.87 18.70
CA CYS A 68 11.97 -0.14 19.46
C CYS A 68 11.63 -1.60 19.10
N ASN A 69 11.11 -1.87 17.89
CA ASN A 69 11.08 -3.23 17.35
C ASN A 69 12.52 -3.72 17.11
N ASN A 70 13.22 -3.08 16.18
CA ASN A 70 14.65 -3.26 15.95
C ASN A 70 15.45 -2.46 16.98
N LEU A 71 16.22 -3.13 17.84
CA LEU A 71 16.94 -2.50 18.95
C LEU A 71 18.20 -1.73 18.51
N HIS A 72 18.78 -2.05 17.34
CA HIS A 72 19.93 -1.33 16.78
C HIS A 72 19.51 -0.11 15.93
N HIS A 73 18.31 -0.14 15.37
CA HIS A 73 17.72 0.93 14.57
C HIS A 73 16.25 1.19 14.99
N PRO A 74 16.01 1.85 16.14
CA PRO A 74 14.69 1.96 16.77
C PRO A 74 13.57 2.60 15.94
N THR A 75 13.94 3.31 14.87
CA THR A 75 13.08 4.06 13.95
C THR A 75 12.66 3.25 12.71
N ARG A 76 13.32 2.14 12.39
CA ARG A 76 12.96 1.32 11.21
C ARG A 76 11.57 0.70 11.37
N GLY A 77 10.80 0.75 10.29
CA GLY A 77 9.41 0.29 10.27
C GLY A 77 8.41 1.09 11.12
N THR A 78 8.79 2.25 11.68
CA THR A 78 7.91 3.04 12.56
C THR A 78 6.87 3.88 11.81
N ALA A 79 5.80 4.24 12.54
CA ALA A 79 4.75 5.10 12.02
C ALA A 79 5.23 6.53 11.72
N ARG A 80 5.11 6.95 10.45
CA ARG A 80 5.62 8.20 9.85
C ARG A 80 7.10 8.16 9.44
N PHE A 81 7.71 6.98 9.35
CA PHE A 81 9.00 6.76 8.68
C PHE A 81 8.85 6.79 7.14
N PRO A 82 9.89 7.17 6.36
CA PRO A 82 9.88 7.07 4.89
C PRO A 82 9.81 5.61 4.41
N PHE A 83 9.16 5.37 3.25
CA PHE A 83 9.24 4.07 2.57
C PHE A 83 10.67 3.80 2.05
N LYS A 84 11.16 2.56 2.19
CA LYS A 84 12.48 2.17 1.64
C LYS A 84 12.46 2.08 0.11
N ARG A 85 13.62 2.16 -0.54
CA ARG A 85 13.77 2.00 -2.00
C ARG A 85 14.45 0.65 -2.28
N LEU A 86 13.87 -0.17 -3.17
CA LEU A 86 14.47 -1.45 -3.61
C LEU A 86 15.53 -1.24 -4.70
N ILE A 87 15.29 -0.23 -5.54
CA ILE A 87 16.15 0.31 -6.60
C ILE A 87 15.97 1.83 -6.61
N ALA A 88 16.90 2.57 -7.23
CA ALA A 88 16.87 4.03 -7.26
C ALA A 88 15.57 4.55 -7.93
N PRO A 89 14.98 5.66 -7.45
CA PRO A 89 13.75 6.21 -8.02
C PRO A 89 13.97 6.91 -9.36
N GLN A 90 13.03 6.71 -10.30
CA GLN A 90 13.10 7.26 -11.65
C GLN A 90 12.26 8.54 -11.77
N TYR A 91 12.76 9.63 -11.18
CA TYR A 91 12.24 10.99 -11.43
C TYR A 91 12.90 11.59 -12.68
N SER A 92 12.15 12.35 -13.50
CA SER A 92 12.68 12.94 -14.74
C SER A 92 13.79 13.97 -14.49
N ASP A 93 13.63 14.84 -13.48
CA ASP A 93 14.66 15.75 -12.99
C ASP A 93 15.64 15.10 -11.99
N GLY A 94 15.54 13.79 -11.74
CA GLY A 94 16.30 13.08 -10.71
C GLY A 94 15.88 13.39 -9.27
N ILE A 95 14.89 14.26 -9.03
CA ILE A 95 14.57 14.77 -7.69
C ILE A 95 13.09 14.60 -7.34
N SER A 96 12.18 15.05 -8.21
CA SER A 96 10.79 15.30 -7.83
C SER A 96 9.77 15.33 -8.97
N LYS A 97 10.17 15.53 -10.22
CA LYS A 97 9.24 15.54 -11.37
C LYS A 97 8.87 14.10 -11.74
N PRO A 98 7.59 13.82 -12.07
CA PRO A 98 7.14 12.47 -12.41
C PRO A 98 7.97 11.79 -13.50
N ARG A 99 7.96 10.45 -13.49
CA ARG A 99 8.66 9.63 -14.49
C ARG A 99 8.24 10.00 -15.92
N GLN A 100 9.22 10.06 -16.82
CA GLN A 100 9.05 10.21 -18.28
C GLN A 100 9.41 8.90 -19.00
N GLY A 101 9.27 8.87 -20.32
CA GLY A 101 9.67 7.74 -21.16
C GLY A 101 11.19 7.52 -21.14
N TRP A 102 11.61 6.38 -21.67
CA TRP A 102 13.00 6.00 -21.88
C TRP A 102 13.76 6.97 -22.82
N ASP A 103 13.01 7.64 -23.70
CA ASP A 103 13.44 8.69 -24.62
C ASP A 103 13.35 10.12 -24.02
N ASP A 104 13.11 10.23 -22.71
CA ASP A 104 12.76 11.46 -21.97
C ASP A 104 11.53 12.22 -22.54
N PHE A 105 10.68 11.61 -23.40
CA PHE A 105 9.39 12.20 -23.80
C PHE A 105 8.29 11.94 -22.75
N PRO A 106 7.14 12.65 -22.78
CA PRO A 106 6.05 12.42 -21.83
C PRO A 106 5.42 11.02 -22.01
N LEU A 107 5.25 10.29 -20.90
CA LEU A 107 4.50 9.03 -20.90
C LEU A 107 3.03 9.24 -21.31
N PRO A 108 2.36 8.25 -21.92
CA PRO A 108 0.93 8.32 -22.26
C PRO A 108 0.08 8.64 -21.02
N SER A 109 -0.98 9.45 -21.17
CA SER A 109 -1.84 9.80 -20.03
C SER A 109 -2.32 8.54 -19.31
N ALA A 110 -2.25 8.55 -17.98
CA ALA A 110 -2.68 7.43 -17.15
C ALA A 110 -4.14 7.01 -17.45
N ARG A 111 -4.99 7.96 -17.85
CA ARG A 111 -6.36 7.68 -18.29
C ARG A 111 -6.44 6.98 -19.64
N THR A 112 -5.60 7.35 -20.61
CA THR A 112 -5.49 6.65 -21.89
C THR A 112 -5.04 5.20 -21.67
N VAL A 113 -4.04 4.97 -20.80
CA VAL A 113 -3.61 3.61 -20.44
C VAL A 113 -4.74 2.85 -19.76
N SER A 114 -5.44 3.46 -18.80
CA SER A 114 -6.59 2.86 -18.10
C SER A 114 -7.69 2.40 -19.07
N PHE A 115 -8.35 3.29 -19.82
CA PHE A 115 -9.47 2.86 -20.67
C PHE A 115 -9.05 2.01 -21.88
N HIS A 116 -7.80 2.13 -22.34
CA HIS A 116 -7.33 1.36 -23.48
C HIS A 116 -6.86 -0.03 -23.08
N ALA A 117 -6.01 -0.18 -22.05
CA ALA A 117 -5.47 -1.47 -21.61
C ALA A 117 -6.40 -2.17 -20.60
N HIS A 118 -6.84 -1.46 -19.56
CA HIS A 118 -7.56 -1.99 -18.39
C HIS A 118 -9.08 -1.91 -18.53
N ARG A 119 -9.62 -2.66 -19.49
CA ARG A 119 -11.06 -2.67 -19.82
C ARG A 119 -11.85 -3.52 -18.83
N ASP A 120 -13.15 -3.25 -18.69
CA ASP A 120 -14.07 -4.04 -17.86
C ASP A 120 -14.54 -5.35 -18.54
N VAL A 121 -13.57 -6.13 -19.03
CA VAL A 121 -13.74 -7.39 -19.77
C VAL A 121 -12.78 -8.43 -19.17
N ALA A 122 -13.05 -8.79 -17.91
CA ALA A 122 -12.34 -9.85 -17.20
C ALA A 122 -12.53 -11.21 -17.89
N ARG A 123 -11.54 -12.09 -17.76
CA ARG A 123 -11.55 -13.42 -18.38
C ARG A 123 -12.43 -14.39 -17.60
N ASP A 124 -13.02 -15.38 -18.29
CA ASP A 124 -13.62 -16.52 -17.61
C ASP A 124 -12.52 -17.29 -16.85
N SER A 125 -12.67 -17.38 -15.52
CA SER A 125 -11.65 -17.96 -14.64
C SER A 125 -12.27 -18.66 -13.44
N HIS A 126 -11.66 -19.77 -13.03
CA HIS A 126 -12.11 -20.60 -11.92
C HIS A 126 -10.97 -20.84 -10.91
N HIS A 127 -10.28 -19.75 -10.54
CA HIS A 127 -9.20 -19.77 -9.54
C HIS A 127 -9.65 -20.15 -8.11
N GLY A 128 -10.95 -20.30 -7.87
CA GLY A 128 -11.50 -20.85 -6.62
C GLY A 128 -11.38 -19.95 -5.38
N LEU A 129 -11.16 -18.64 -5.56
CA LEU A 129 -11.04 -17.69 -4.44
C LEU A 129 -12.33 -16.92 -4.24
N ALA A 130 -12.77 -16.80 -2.99
CA ALA A 130 -13.92 -15.98 -2.61
C ALA A 130 -13.53 -14.49 -2.57
N PHE A 131 -14.50 -13.59 -2.64
CA PHE A 131 -14.26 -12.14 -2.52
C PHE A 131 -13.59 -11.77 -1.18
N MET A 132 -13.77 -12.60 -0.14
CA MET A 132 -13.01 -12.56 1.11
C MET A 132 -11.48 -12.55 0.92
N PHE A 133 -10.92 -13.20 -0.10
CA PHE A 133 -9.48 -13.13 -0.41
C PHE A 133 -9.04 -11.71 -0.79
N ALA A 134 -9.82 -11.02 -1.63
CA ALA A 134 -9.53 -9.63 -2.01
C ALA A 134 -9.70 -8.68 -0.82
N ALA A 135 -10.74 -8.88 -0.01
CA ALA A 135 -10.98 -8.08 1.20
C ALA A 135 -9.90 -8.31 2.29
N TRP A 136 -9.40 -9.54 2.46
CA TRP A 136 -8.25 -9.82 3.33
C TRP A 136 -6.98 -9.16 2.81
N GLY A 137 -6.73 -9.23 1.50
CA GLY A 137 -5.61 -8.53 0.87
C GLY A 137 -5.64 -7.01 1.11
N GLN A 138 -6.83 -6.39 1.02
CA GLN A 138 -7.00 -4.98 1.37
C GLN A 138 -6.76 -4.72 2.88
N LEU A 139 -7.28 -5.59 3.77
CA LEU A 139 -7.06 -5.46 5.21
C LEU A 139 -5.56 -5.53 5.58
N VAL A 140 -4.79 -6.39 4.90
CA VAL A 140 -3.33 -6.50 5.06
C VAL A 140 -2.60 -5.30 4.46
N ASP A 141 -3.03 -4.74 3.31
CA ASP A 141 -2.47 -3.45 2.84
C ASP A 141 -2.73 -2.35 3.86
N HIS A 142 -3.91 -2.35 4.48
CA HIS A 142 -4.33 -1.39 5.49
C HIS A 142 -3.70 -1.61 6.87
N ASP A 143 -2.92 -2.68 7.07
CA ASP A 143 -2.02 -2.86 8.21
C ASP A 143 -0.57 -2.41 7.89
N LEU A 144 -0.19 -2.40 6.61
CA LEU A 144 1.20 -2.21 6.17
C LEU A 144 1.47 -0.83 5.54
N THR A 145 0.51 -0.23 4.83
CA THR A 145 0.77 0.92 3.95
C THR A 145 -0.34 1.97 4.00
N LEU A 146 0.06 3.23 4.26
CA LEU A 146 -0.74 4.43 4.04
C LEU A 146 0.18 5.59 3.67
N THR A 147 0.22 5.99 2.40
CA THR A 147 1.07 7.14 2.03
C THR A 147 0.50 8.44 2.61
N ALA A 148 1.34 9.25 3.25
CA ALA A 148 0.96 10.53 3.84
C ALA A 148 0.30 11.48 2.79
N GLU A 149 -0.98 11.78 2.99
CA GLU A 149 -1.81 12.54 2.05
C GLU A 149 -1.62 14.06 2.19
N THR A 150 -1.65 14.79 1.07
CA THR A 150 -1.89 16.23 1.07
C THR A 150 -3.38 16.50 1.29
N LYS A 151 -3.70 17.29 2.33
CA LYS A 151 -5.06 17.79 2.64
C LYS A 151 -4.99 19.27 3.02
N GLU A 152 -6.12 19.96 2.97
CA GLU A 152 -6.28 21.29 3.54
C GLU A 152 -5.99 21.30 5.06
N SER A 153 -5.36 22.38 5.54
CA SER A 153 -5.11 22.58 6.97
C SER A 153 -6.41 22.83 7.73
N GLY A 154 -6.56 22.22 8.91
CA GLY A 154 -7.75 22.33 9.75
C GLY A 154 -8.96 21.54 9.25
N THR A 155 -9.39 21.74 8.00
CA THR A 155 -10.58 21.08 7.43
C THR A 155 -10.35 19.61 7.07
N ARG A 156 -9.08 19.23 6.81
CA ARG A 156 -8.66 17.91 6.31
C ARG A 156 -9.30 17.47 4.97
N LYS A 157 -9.87 18.40 4.19
CA LYS A 157 -10.47 18.11 2.87
C LYS A 157 -9.42 17.94 1.76
N ASP A 158 -9.83 17.29 0.67
CA ASP A 158 -9.08 17.25 -0.60
C ASP A 158 -9.06 18.65 -1.24
N ILE A 159 -7.87 19.16 -1.56
CA ILE A 159 -7.67 20.39 -2.34
C ILE A 159 -8.13 20.16 -3.79
N GLN A 160 -8.87 21.10 -4.36
CA GLN A 160 -9.56 20.94 -5.65
C GLN A 160 -8.74 21.47 -6.85
N CYS A 161 -7.70 20.73 -7.23
CA CYS A 161 -6.80 21.07 -8.33
C CYS A 161 -7.51 21.23 -9.69
N CYS A 162 -8.56 20.45 -9.95
CA CYS A 162 -9.36 20.61 -11.18
C CYS A 162 -10.19 21.91 -11.23
N LEU A 163 -10.35 22.62 -10.09
CA LEU A 163 -11.05 23.91 -10.00
C LEU A 163 -10.06 25.10 -9.95
N GLY A 164 -8.80 24.88 -10.33
CA GLY A 164 -7.78 25.94 -10.39
C GLY A 164 -7.11 26.26 -9.05
N ALA A 165 -7.18 25.38 -8.05
CA ALA A 165 -6.53 25.61 -6.76
C ALA A 165 -4.99 25.70 -6.89
N GLU A 166 -4.43 26.87 -6.59
CA GLU A 166 -2.98 27.12 -6.62
C GLU A 166 -2.28 26.49 -5.40
N HIS A 167 -1.82 25.25 -5.55
CA HIS A 167 -1.12 24.52 -4.48
C HIS A 167 0.07 23.73 -5.06
N PRO A 168 1.27 23.74 -4.44
CA PRO A 168 2.48 23.12 -5.01
C PRO A 168 2.40 21.59 -5.17
N ASN A 169 1.51 20.93 -4.43
CA ASN A 169 1.22 19.51 -4.57
C ASN A 169 0.02 19.20 -5.48
N CYS A 170 -0.56 20.15 -6.20
CA CYS A 170 -1.55 19.85 -7.23
C CYS A 170 -0.90 19.24 -8.47
N MET A 171 -1.46 18.12 -8.96
CA MET A 171 -1.02 17.48 -10.20
C MET A 171 -2.22 16.85 -10.93
N PRO A 172 -3.19 17.67 -11.40
CA PRO A 172 -4.46 17.21 -11.95
C PRO A 172 -4.28 16.29 -13.17
N LEU A 173 -4.96 15.14 -13.15
CA LEU A 173 -4.84 14.10 -14.16
C LEU A 173 -5.75 14.45 -15.35
N GLN A 174 -5.14 14.81 -16.48
CA GLN A 174 -5.86 15.28 -17.68
C GLN A 174 -6.58 14.14 -18.40
N VAL A 175 -7.87 14.32 -18.65
CA VAL A 175 -8.73 13.36 -19.35
C VAL A 175 -8.82 13.75 -20.83
N PRO A 176 -8.51 12.85 -21.79
CA PRO A 176 -8.57 13.16 -23.21
C PRO A 176 -9.96 13.60 -23.69
N PHE A 177 -10.03 14.55 -24.63
CA PHE A 177 -11.30 14.98 -25.24
C PHE A 177 -12.08 13.84 -25.94
N ASN A 178 -11.37 12.78 -26.35
CA ASN A 178 -11.94 11.59 -26.97
C ASN A 178 -12.16 10.41 -26.00
N ASP A 179 -12.05 10.62 -24.68
CA ASP A 179 -12.29 9.58 -23.66
C ASP A 179 -13.62 8.85 -23.90
N PRO A 180 -13.66 7.50 -23.90
CA PRO A 180 -14.87 6.77 -24.26
C PRO A 180 -16.04 7.01 -23.30
N PHE A 181 -15.77 7.40 -22.04
CA PHE A 181 -16.76 7.59 -20.99
C PHE A 181 -16.90 9.08 -20.63
N TYR A 182 -15.83 9.72 -20.15
CA TYR A 182 -15.89 11.04 -19.53
C TYR A 182 -16.32 12.18 -20.47
N LYS A 183 -16.18 12.02 -21.80
CA LYS A 183 -16.73 12.96 -22.79
C LYS A 183 -18.25 13.16 -22.65
N HIS A 184 -18.97 12.15 -22.16
CA HIS A 184 -20.43 12.20 -21.98
C HIS A 184 -20.84 13.02 -20.75
N HIS A 185 -19.91 13.24 -19.81
CA HIS A 185 -20.11 14.01 -18.58
C HIS A 185 -19.35 15.36 -18.62
N ASN A 186 -18.82 15.76 -19.79
CA ASN A 186 -17.99 16.96 -19.99
C ASN A 186 -16.76 17.06 -19.04
N GLN A 187 -16.24 15.91 -18.60
CA GLN A 187 -15.20 15.85 -17.56
C GLN A 187 -13.80 15.76 -18.19
N HIS A 188 -13.02 16.83 -18.09
CA HIS A 188 -11.66 16.91 -18.68
C HIS A 188 -10.50 16.75 -17.67
N CYS A 189 -10.82 16.54 -16.39
CA CYS A 189 -9.82 16.47 -15.31
C CYS A 189 -10.28 15.50 -14.20
N ILE A 190 -9.38 14.65 -13.69
CA ILE A 190 -9.60 13.88 -12.45
C ILE A 190 -8.74 14.52 -11.35
N ASN A 191 -9.37 14.86 -10.22
CA ASN A 191 -8.67 15.57 -9.15
C ASN A 191 -7.59 14.68 -8.52
N PHE A 192 -6.34 15.11 -8.62
CA PHE A 192 -5.18 14.36 -8.16
C PHE A 192 -4.19 15.30 -7.47
N LEU A 193 -3.83 14.93 -6.23
CA LEU A 193 -2.82 15.57 -5.39
C LEU A 193 -1.59 14.67 -5.28
N ARG A 194 -0.40 15.27 -5.33
CA ARG A 194 0.83 14.61 -4.92
C ARG A 194 0.74 14.15 -3.46
N SER A 195 1.44 13.09 -3.13
CA SER A 195 1.67 12.70 -1.74
C SER A 195 2.62 13.68 -1.07
N LEU A 196 2.52 13.87 0.25
CA LEU A 196 3.40 14.79 0.96
C LEU A 196 4.87 14.41 0.76
N ALA A 197 5.73 15.42 0.66
CA ALA A 197 7.17 15.22 0.68
C ALA A 197 7.56 14.60 2.04
N GLY A 198 8.03 13.36 2.00
CA GLY A 198 8.60 12.68 3.17
C GLY A 198 9.97 13.24 3.51
N VAL A 199 10.43 12.91 4.71
CA VAL A 199 11.76 13.26 5.21
C VAL A 199 12.56 11.96 5.39
N ARG A 200 13.83 11.93 4.97
CA ARG A 200 14.71 10.76 5.09
C ARG A 200 15.18 10.57 6.55
N GLU A 201 15.70 9.38 6.87
CA GLU A 201 16.38 9.14 8.16
C GLU A 201 17.52 10.17 8.35
N ASN A 202 17.64 10.71 9.57
CA ASN A 202 18.53 11.81 9.96
C ASN A 202 18.40 13.08 9.09
N CYS A 203 17.26 13.23 8.40
CA CYS A 203 16.95 14.35 7.50
C CYS A 203 17.92 14.54 6.32
N LYS A 204 18.57 13.46 5.87
CA LYS A 204 19.45 13.42 4.69
C LYS A 204 18.78 14.02 3.43
N LEU A 205 19.58 14.71 2.61
CA LEU A 205 19.18 15.27 1.31
C LEU A 205 19.07 14.17 0.22
N GLY A 206 18.58 14.51 -0.98
CA GLY A 206 18.41 13.57 -2.10
C GLY A 206 16.99 13.61 -2.68
N SER A 207 16.67 12.67 -3.57
CA SER A 207 15.37 12.67 -4.27
C SER A 207 14.17 12.51 -3.32
N ARG A 208 12.99 12.95 -3.77
CA ARG A 208 11.73 12.96 -2.98
C ARG A 208 11.40 11.53 -2.53
N VAL A 209 11.28 11.37 -1.22
CA VAL A 209 10.68 10.18 -0.60
C VAL A 209 9.25 10.47 -0.19
N GLN A 210 8.50 9.40 0.10
CA GLN A 210 7.15 9.47 0.61
C GLN A 210 7.11 8.76 1.97
N THR A 211 6.28 9.26 2.87
CA THR A 211 6.15 8.76 4.25
C THR A 211 5.05 7.70 4.34
N ASN A 212 5.33 6.58 4.99
CA ASN A 212 4.31 5.64 5.45
C ASN A 212 3.71 6.14 6.76
N SER A 213 2.40 6.30 6.83
CA SER A 213 1.72 6.84 8.01
C SER A 213 1.39 5.76 9.04
N LEU A 214 1.37 4.49 8.62
CA LEU A 214 1.23 3.31 9.48
C LEU A 214 2.61 2.78 9.91
N THR A 215 2.60 1.82 10.83
CA THR A 215 3.77 0.97 11.06
C THR A 215 4.02 0.11 9.81
N SER A 216 5.21 -0.48 9.69
CA SER A 216 5.53 -1.38 8.57
C SER A 216 5.24 -2.85 8.87
N TYR A 217 4.77 -3.18 10.07
CA TYR A 217 4.66 -4.55 10.55
C TYR A 217 3.22 -5.04 10.52
N ILE A 218 3.03 -6.36 10.45
CA ILE A 218 1.71 -6.96 10.70
C ILE A 218 1.49 -6.96 12.22
N ASP A 219 0.85 -5.89 12.70
CA ASP A 219 0.59 -5.64 14.11
C ASP A 219 -0.86 -5.25 14.44
N ALA A 220 -1.77 -5.39 13.46
CA ALA A 220 -3.19 -5.06 13.56
C ALA A 220 -3.46 -3.59 13.93
N ASN A 221 -2.64 -2.66 13.44
CA ASN A 221 -2.89 -1.23 13.56
C ASN A 221 -4.15 -0.77 12.81
N PHE A 222 -4.71 -1.56 11.88
CA PHE A 222 -6.07 -1.30 11.39
C PHE A 222 -7.14 -1.40 12.51
N VAL A 223 -6.85 -2.14 13.59
CA VAL A 223 -7.64 -2.19 14.84
C VAL A 223 -7.18 -1.12 15.84
N TYR A 224 -5.87 -1.08 16.15
CA TYR A 224 -5.33 -0.32 17.29
C TYR A 224 -4.86 1.11 16.98
N GLY A 225 -4.62 1.41 15.70
CA GLY A 225 -4.06 2.67 15.19
C GLY A 225 -2.56 2.80 15.41
N SER A 226 -1.86 3.45 14.48
CA SER A 226 -0.40 3.63 14.51
C SER A 226 0.06 4.87 15.29
N SER A 227 -0.74 5.37 16.24
CA SER A 227 -0.31 6.45 17.15
C SER A 227 -0.94 6.35 18.53
N PRO A 228 -0.20 6.64 19.64
CA PRO A 228 -0.75 6.54 21.00
C PRO A 228 -2.03 7.35 21.23
N ALA A 229 -2.15 8.52 20.58
CA ALA A 229 -3.33 9.37 20.67
C ALA A 229 -4.59 8.73 20.03
N LEU A 230 -4.44 7.96 18.95
CA LEU A 230 -5.56 7.24 18.34
C LEU A 230 -5.91 5.99 19.14
N ALA A 231 -4.91 5.20 19.57
CA ALA A 231 -5.12 4.04 20.43
C ALA A 231 -5.85 4.40 21.74
N ALA A 232 -5.46 5.50 22.39
CA ALA A 232 -6.12 5.99 23.60
C ALA A 232 -7.57 6.47 23.35
N LYS A 233 -7.89 6.98 22.15
CA LYS A 233 -9.27 7.32 21.76
C LYS A 233 -10.13 6.08 21.50
N LEU A 234 -9.55 5.04 20.89
CA LEU A 234 -10.22 3.78 20.56
C LEU A 234 -10.50 2.88 21.77
N ARG A 235 -9.66 2.89 22.81
CA ARG A 235 -9.87 2.11 24.05
C ARG A 235 -11.03 2.62 24.90
N GLU A 236 -11.76 1.69 25.53
CA GLU A 236 -12.76 1.99 26.58
C GLU A 236 -12.08 2.27 27.93
N HIS A 237 -10.86 1.75 28.15
CA HIS A 237 -10.14 1.79 29.43
C HIS A 237 -10.92 1.11 30.57
N ARG A 238 -11.61 0.02 30.21
CA ARG A 238 -12.28 -0.92 31.13
C ARG A 238 -12.17 -2.34 30.58
N GLY A 239 -11.70 -3.28 31.41
CA GLY A 239 -11.60 -4.70 31.05
C GLY A 239 -10.71 -4.99 29.84
N GLY A 240 -9.74 -4.11 29.55
CA GLY A 240 -8.88 -4.16 28.37
C GLY A 240 -9.55 -3.82 27.04
N CYS A 241 -10.85 -3.47 27.05
CA CYS A 241 -11.67 -3.43 25.84
C CYS A 241 -11.46 -2.17 24.97
N LEU A 242 -11.82 -2.29 23.69
CA LEU A 242 -12.06 -1.22 22.74
C LEU A 242 -13.51 -0.73 22.77
N LYS A 243 -13.71 0.56 22.47
CA LYS A 243 -15.02 1.19 22.30
C LYS A 243 -15.78 0.57 21.13
N VAL A 244 -17.08 0.40 21.32
CA VAL A 244 -18.01 -0.18 20.34
C VAL A 244 -19.38 0.49 20.44
N LEU A 245 -20.18 0.44 19.37
CA LEU A 245 -21.52 1.01 19.31
C LEU A 245 -22.59 -0.09 19.46
N PRO A 246 -23.31 -0.19 20.59
CA PRO A 246 -24.33 -1.22 20.84
C PRO A 246 -25.68 -0.92 20.17
N LEU A 247 -25.66 -0.51 18.89
CA LEU A 247 -26.82 0.02 18.13
C LEU A 247 -28.02 -0.93 18.11
N PHE A 248 -27.78 -2.25 18.14
CA PHE A 248 -28.80 -3.30 18.01
C PHE A 248 -28.90 -4.21 19.25
N LYS A 249 -28.46 -3.72 20.42
CA LYS A 249 -28.46 -4.51 21.66
C LYS A 249 -29.84 -5.09 22.01
N ASP A 250 -30.90 -4.32 21.79
CA ASP A 250 -32.28 -4.75 22.09
C ASP A 250 -32.81 -5.81 21.11
N LEU A 251 -32.09 -6.08 20.01
CA LEU A 251 -32.32 -7.18 19.07
C LEU A 251 -31.39 -8.37 19.34
N GLY A 252 -30.55 -8.32 20.37
CA GLY A 252 -29.56 -9.35 20.72
C GLY A 252 -28.29 -9.36 19.88
N LEU A 253 -28.16 -8.47 18.89
CA LEU A 253 -27.01 -8.43 17.99
C LEU A 253 -25.77 -7.79 18.64
N LYS A 254 -24.59 -8.30 18.27
CA LYS A 254 -23.27 -7.82 18.68
C LYS A 254 -23.04 -6.38 18.18
N PRO A 255 -22.23 -5.57 18.89
CA PRO A 255 -22.09 -4.15 18.59
C PRO A 255 -21.28 -3.90 17.30
N LEU A 256 -21.35 -2.66 16.82
CA LEU A 256 -20.62 -2.15 15.66
C LEU A 256 -19.40 -1.33 16.09
N LEU A 257 -18.63 -0.82 15.13
CA LEU A 257 -17.54 0.15 15.39
C LEU A 257 -18.05 1.45 16.05
N PRO A 258 -17.21 2.17 16.82
CA PRO A 258 -17.57 3.46 17.39
C PRO A 258 -17.71 4.54 16.29
N LEU A 259 -18.50 5.58 16.58
CA LEU A 259 -18.74 6.68 15.64
C LEU A 259 -17.59 7.70 15.65
N LYS A 260 -17.21 8.18 14.47
CA LYS A 260 -16.24 9.27 14.29
C LYS A 260 -16.92 10.62 14.54
N THR A 261 -16.88 11.09 15.79
CA THR A 261 -17.46 12.37 16.21
C THR A 261 -16.56 13.58 15.90
N GLU A 262 -15.24 13.41 15.92
CA GLU A 262 -14.26 14.42 15.49
C GLU A 262 -14.09 14.38 13.96
N GLN A 263 -14.27 15.53 13.30
CA GLN A 263 -14.27 15.64 11.83
C GLN A 263 -15.16 14.57 11.16
N PRO A 264 -16.48 14.59 11.43
CA PRO A 264 -17.38 13.50 11.06
C PRO A 264 -17.58 13.34 9.54
N ASP A 265 -17.14 14.30 8.74
CA ASP A 265 -17.19 14.29 7.27
C ASP A 265 -15.86 13.85 6.60
N ASP A 266 -14.82 13.56 7.39
CA ASP A 266 -13.51 13.12 6.88
C ASP A 266 -13.49 11.60 6.67
N GLY A 267 -13.53 11.16 5.40
CA GLY A 267 -13.40 9.76 4.99
C GLY A 267 -14.72 9.04 4.66
N CYS A 268 -15.88 9.69 4.78
CA CYS A 268 -17.15 9.16 4.26
C CYS A 268 -18.14 10.27 3.85
N ILE A 269 -19.06 9.98 2.93
CA ILE A 269 -20.07 10.92 2.41
C ILE A 269 -21.34 10.80 3.25
N ARG A 270 -21.57 11.78 4.13
CA ARG A 270 -22.72 11.77 5.04
C ARG A 270 -24.00 12.33 4.39
N PRO A 271 -25.10 11.56 4.28
CA PRO A 271 -26.35 12.08 3.70
C PRO A 271 -27.08 13.03 4.66
N HIS A 272 -26.99 12.81 5.96
CA HIS A 272 -27.62 13.62 7.01
C HIS A 272 -26.65 13.83 8.19
N ARG A 273 -26.85 14.90 8.97
CA ARG A 273 -25.92 15.32 10.05
C ARG A 273 -25.85 14.35 11.24
N ASP A 274 -26.92 13.59 11.46
CA ASP A 274 -27.08 12.67 12.60
C ASP A 274 -26.52 11.26 12.31
N LEU A 275 -26.15 11.01 11.05
CA LEU A 275 -25.32 9.87 10.67
C LEU A 275 -23.84 10.26 10.76
N TYR A 276 -22.96 9.28 10.93
CA TYR A 276 -21.53 9.47 11.17
C TYR A 276 -20.73 8.39 10.45
N CYS A 277 -19.48 8.69 10.07
CA CYS A 277 -18.52 7.66 9.70
C CYS A 277 -18.17 6.79 10.92
N TYR A 278 -17.66 5.58 10.70
CA TYR A 278 -17.04 4.78 11.74
C TYR A 278 -15.60 5.22 12.02
N LEU A 279 -15.15 4.98 13.25
CA LEU A 279 -13.80 5.20 13.74
C LEU A 279 -13.12 3.85 14.01
N ALA A 280 -11.90 3.68 13.52
CA ALA A 280 -11.06 2.50 13.74
C ALA A 280 -9.57 2.93 13.76
N GLY A 281 -8.65 1.96 13.78
CA GLY A 281 -7.20 2.22 13.77
C GLY A 281 -6.66 2.81 12.46
N ASP A 282 -7.23 2.41 11.32
CA ASP A 282 -6.95 3.01 10.00
C ASP A 282 -8.12 3.93 9.54
N ASN A 283 -7.79 5.05 8.88
CA ASN A 283 -8.78 6.06 8.50
C ASN A 283 -9.64 5.67 7.28
N ARG A 284 -9.25 4.63 6.53
CA ARG A 284 -9.96 4.13 5.34
C ARG A 284 -11.03 3.10 5.70
N VAL A 285 -11.31 2.82 6.97
CA VAL A 285 -12.37 1.86 7.40
C VAL A 285 -13.75 2.07 6.74
N ASN A 286 -14.04 3.30 6.29
CA ASN A 286 -15.30 3.66 5.60
C ASN A 286 -15.21 3.63 4.07
N GLU A 287 -14.04 3.31 3.49
CA GLU A 287 -13.75 3.38 2.06
C GLU A 287 -14.73 2.52 1.25
N GLN A 288 -14.95 1.28 1.67
CA GLN A 288 -15.96 0.38 1.13
C GLN A 288 -16.49 -0.59 2.21
N LEU A 289 -17.70 -1.11 2.02
CA LEU A 289 -18.47 -1.79 3.08
C LEU A 289 -17.86 -3.11 3.60
N ALA A 290 -17.19 -3.89 2.77
CA ALA A 290 -16.54 -5.15 3.17
C ALA A 290 -15.37 -4.92 4.13
N LEU A 291 -14.67 -3.80 3.98
CA LEU A 291 -13.63 -3.35 4.92
C LEU A 291 -14.25 -2.97 6.26
N GLY A 292 -15.35 -2.20 6.26
CA GLY A 292 -16.11 -1.88 7.48
C GLY A 292 -16.62 -3.12 8.23
N VAL A 293 -17.04 -4.16 7.51
CA VAL A 293 -17.37 -5.49 8.09
C VAL A 293 -16.14 -6.09 8.78
N LEU A 294 -14.99 -6.19 8.10
CA LEU A 294 -13.78 -6.81 8.67
C LEU A 294 -13.22 -6.05 9.88
N HIS A 295 -13.13 -4.71 9.83
CA HIS A 295 -12.74 -3.93 11.02
C HIS A 295 -13.70 -4.17 12.19
N THR A 296 -15.02 -4.28 11.94
CA THR A 296 -15.99 -4.59 13.00
C THR A 296 -15.74 -5.98 13.60
N ILE A 297 -15.49 -6.99 12.76
CA ILE A 297 -15.20 -8.36 13.18
C ILE A 297 -13.92 -8.42 14.05
N PHE A 298 -12.85 -7.73 13.68
CA PHE A 298 -11.60 -7.75 14.44
C PHE A 298 -11.65 -6.92 15.74
N VAL A 299 -12.47 -5.87 15.81
CA VAL A 299 -12.78 -5.17 17.08
C VAL A 299 -13.67 -6.03 17.99
N ARG A 300 -14.64 -6.76 17.44
CA ARG A 300 -15.41 -7.76 18.19
C ARG A 300 -14.47 -8.84 18.75
N GLU A 301 -13.51 -9.34 17.97
CA GLU A 301 -12.57 -10.39 18.41
C GLU A 301 -11.63 -9.91 19.51
N HIS A 302 -11.09 -8.68 19.42
CA HIS A 302 -10.30 -8.11 20.52
C HIS A 302 -11.10 -8.09 21.84
N ASN A 303 -12.35 -7.63 21.82
CA ASN A 303 -13.18 -7.58 23.02
C ASN A 303 -13.55 -8.98 23.53
N ARG A 304 -13.68 -9.98 22.64
CA ARG A 304 -13.85 -11.39 23.01
C ARG A 304 -12.61 -11.93 23.72
N ILE A 305 -11.43 -11.76 23.13
CA ILE A 305 -10.14 -12.15 23.71
C ILE A 305 -9.93 -11.48 25.08
N ALA A 306 -10.21 -10.18 25.19
CA ALA A 306 -10.10 -9.43 26.44
C ALA A 306 -11.01 -10.00 27.54
N HIS A 307 -12.23 -10.42 27.19
CA HIS A 307 -13.13 -11.08 28.13
C HIS A 307 -12.57 -12.43 28.59
N GLU A 308 -12.19 -13.33 27.69
CA GLU A 308 -11.65 -14.65 28.05
C GLU A 308 -10.37 -14.54 28.91
N LEU A 309 -9.47 -13.62 28.55
CA LEU A 309 -8.26 -13.33 29.33
C LEU A 309 -8.58 -12.80 30.74
N SER A 310 -9.61 -11.96 30.89
CA SER A 310 -10.07 -11.49 32.21
C SER A 310 -10.68 -12.62 33.07
N VAL A 311 -11.27 -13.64 32.44
CA VAL A 311 -11.84 -14.81 33.13
C VAL A 311 -10.76 -15.78 33.59
N VAL A 312 -9.72 -16.02 32.76
CA VAL A 312 -8.60 -16.89 33.19
C VAL A 312 -7.64 -16.17 34.16
N ASN A 313 -7.50 -14.85 34.06
CA ASN A 313 -6.65 -14.03 34.93
C ASN A 313 -7.40 -12.85 35.60
N PRO A 314 -8.27 -13.10 36.61
CA PRO A 314 -9.03 -12.04 37.29
C PRO A 314 -8.18 -11.00 38.06
N HIS A 315 -6.87 -11.23 38.18
CA HIS A 315 -5.91 -10.35 38.84
C HIS A 315 -5.19 -9.39 37.86
N TRP A 316 -5.39 -9.53 36.55
CA TRP A 316 -4.79 -8.65 35.54
C TRP A 316 -5.44 -7.26 35.50
N SER A 317 -4.63 -6.24 35.22
CA SER A 317 -5.09 -4.86 35.03
C SER A 317 -5.70 -4.62 33.64
N ASP A 318 -6.44 -3.52 33.47
CA ASP A 318 -6.94 -3.07 32.16
C ASP A 318 -5.85 -3.04 31.08
N GLU A 319 -4.68 -2.47 31.42
CA GLU A 319 -3.54 -2.37 30.52
C GLU A 319 -3.00 -3.74 30.14
N GLN A 320 -2.88 -4.66 31.10
CA GLN A 320 -2.36 -6.00 30.85
C GLN A 320 -3.32 -6.81 29.97
N ILE A 321 -4.63 -6.75 30.23
CA ILE A 321 -5.65 -7.40 29.39
C ILE A 321 -5.63 -6.78 27.99
N TYR A 322 -5.57 -5.45 27.85
CA TYR A 322 -5.49 -4.78 26.54
C TYR A 322 -4.25 -5.22 25.74
N GLN A 323 -3.06 -5.20 26.35
CA GLN A 323 -1.82 -5.50 25.64
C GLN A 323 -1.68 -6.98 25.30
N GLU A 324 -2.10 -7.92 26.17
CA GLU A 324 -2.11 -9.35 25.83
C GLU A 324 -3.17 -9.67 24.76
N SER A 325 -4.34 -9.03 24.80
CA SER A 325 -5.36 -9.17 23.75
C SER A 325 -4.87 -8.64 22.41
N ARG A 326 -4.16 -7.50 22.43
CA ARG A 326 -3.49 -6.93 21.25
C ARG A 326 -2.39 -7.85 20.73
N HIS A 327 -1.52 -8.34 21.61
CA HIS A 327 -0.42 -9.24 21.26
C HIS A 327 -0.94 -10.52 20.59
N LEU A 328 -1.97 -11.15 21.16
CA LEU A 328 -2.61 -12.32 20.59
C LEU A 328 -3.30 -12.01 19.25
N LEU A 329 -4.05 -10.92 19.12
CA LEU A 329 -4.70 -10.58 17.84
C LEU A 329 -3.68 -10.28 16.74
N SER A 330 -2.59 -9.57 17.04
CA SER A 330 -1.48 -9.37 16.09
C SER A 330 -0.91 -10.71 15.61
N ALA A 331 -0.69 -11.66 16.52
CA ALA A 331 -0.23 -13.00 16.19
C ALA A 331 -1.23 -13.79 15.32
N MET A 332 -2.54 -13.63 15.56
CA MET A 332 -3.59 -14.24 14.75
C MET A 332 -3.62 -13.68 13.32
N VAL A 333 -3.47 -12.36 13.14
CA VAL A 333 -3.40 -11.73 11.80
C VAL A 333 -2.13 -12.15 11.06
N GLN A 334 -0.98 -12.23 11.74
CA GLN A 334 0.25 -12.81 11.19
C GLN A 334 0.03 -14.27 10.74
N HIS A 335 -0.56 -15.09 11.62
CA HIS A 335 -0.80 -16.50 11.34
C HIS A 335 -1.70 -16.70 10.12
N ILE A 336 -2.89 -16.08 10.09
CA ILE A 336 -3.84 -16.18 8.96
C ILE A 336 -3.20 -15.69 7.66
N THR A 337 -2.41 -14.61 7.71
CA THR A 337 -1.77 -14.06 6.50
C THR A 337 -0.77 -15.04 5.88
N TYR A 338 0.06 -15.71 6.68
CA TYR A 338 1.08 -16.65 6.18
C TYR A 338 0.57 -18.09 6.00
N ASN A 339 -0.51 -18.48 6.69
CA ASN A 339 -1.11 -19.81 6.62
C ASN A 339 -2.21 -19.93 5.53
N GLU A 340 -3.00 -18.87 5.31
CA GLU A 340 -4.13 -18.88 4.36
C GLU A 340 -3.86 -18.01 3.11
N PHE A 341 -3.45 -16.76 3.30
CA PHE A 341 -3.41 -15.77 2.20
C PHE A 341 -2.16 -15.90 1.30
N LEU A 342 -0.95 -15.85 1.87
CA LEU A 342 0.29 -15.90 1.09
C LEU A 342 0.48 -17.19 0.27
N PRO A 343 0.12 -18.40 0.75
CA PRO A 343 0.18 -19.62 -0.08
C PRO A 343 -0.66 -19.51 -1.35
N ARG A 344 -1.87 -18.95 -1.26
CA ARG A 344 -2.78 -18.79 -2.41
C ARG A 344 -2.41 -17.63 -3.32
N LEU A 345 -1.71 -16.63 -2.80
CA LEU A 345 -1.15 -15.54 -3.60
C LEU A 345 0.10 -15.99 -4.38
N LEU A 346 1.10 -16.52 -3.66
CA LEU A 346 2.47 -16.69 -4.16
C LEU A 346 2.75 -18.07 -4.77
N GLY A 347 1.93 -19.07 -4.50
CA GLY A 347 2.18 -20.46 -4.87
C GLY A 347 3.28 -21.12 -4.01
N LYS A 348 3.22 -22.44 -3.90
CA LYS A 348 4.10 -23.24 -3.04
C LYS A 348 5.58 -23.05 -3.36
N GLN A 349 5.95 -22.97 -4.64
CA GLN A 349 7.35 -22.81 -5.04
C GLN A 349 7.95 -21.49 -4.52
N THR A 350 7.18 -20.40 -4.56
CA THR A 350 7.61 -19.10 -4.06
C THR A 350 7.66 -19.06 -2.54
N MET A 351 6.65 -19.63 -1.85
CA MET A 351 6.64 -19.74 -0.39
C MET A 351 7.90 -20.43 0.14
N GLN A 352 8.29 -21.53 -0.52
CA GLN A 352 9.49 -22.30 -0.17
C GLN A 352 10.78 -21.53 -0.51
N LYS A 353 10.88 -20.94 -1.70
CA LYS A 353 12.04 -20.15 -2.15
C LYS A 353 12.39 -18.98 -1.23
N TYR A 354 11.41 -18.37 -0.56
CA TYR A 354 11.60 -17.21 0.31
C TYR A 354 11.48 -17.52 1.82
N GLY A 355 11.27 -18.77 2.21
CA GLY A 355 11.18 -19.17 3.62
C GLY A 355 9.92 -18.68 4.34
N LEU A 356 8.81 -18.55 3.60
CA LEU A 356 7.55 -17.98 4.08
C LEU A 356 6.62 -19.03 4.71
N GLU A 357 6.92 -20.33 4.57
CA GLU A 357 6.20 -21.38 5.29
C GLU A 357 6.35 -21.21 6.82
N LEU A 358 5.27 -21.51 7.56
CA LEU A 358 5.23 -21.52 9.03
C LEU A 358 5.73 -22.86 9.59
N LYS A 359 6.22 -22.88 10.83
CA LYS A 359 6.54 -24.15 11.51
C LYS A 359 5.25 -24.81 12.01
N ARG A 360 5.23 -26.15 12.03
CA ARG A 360 4.14 -26.95 12.64
C ARG A 360 4.34 -27.18 14.14
N TYR A 361 5.59 -27.21 14.59
CA TYR A 361 6.00 -27.49 15.97
C TYR A 361 7.25 -26.69 16.31
N GLY A 362 7.49 -26.45 17.60
CA GLY A 362 8.61 -25.64 18.08
C GLY A 362 8.45 -24.15 17.75
N TYR A 363 9.58 -23.45 17.75
CA TYR A 363 9.71 -22.04 17.36
C TYR A 363 10.34 -21.94 15.96
N ALA A 364 10.20 -20.77 15.32
CA ALA A 364 10.90 -20.46 14.07
C ALA A 364 12.28 -19.85 14.34
N ASP A 365 12.34 -18.90 15.28
CA ASP A 365 13.55 -18.13 15.66
C ASP A 365 14.33 -17.61 14.45
N GLU A 366 13.58 -16.99 13.53
CA GLU A 366 14.09 -16.47 12.26
C GLU A 366 14.36 -14.95 12.28
N TYR A 367 14.28 -14.31 13.46
CA TYR A 367 14.52 -12.87 13.63
C TYR A 367 16.00 -12.50 13.43
N ASP A 368 16.23 -11.48 12.61
CA ASP A 368 17.54 -10.93 12.27
C ASP A 368 17.48 -9.39 12.39
N PRO A 369 18.18 -8.77 13.36
CA PRO A 369 18.16 -7.31 13.55
C PRO A 369 18.87 -6.53 12.42
N TYR A 370 19.52 -7.20 11.47
CA TYR A 370 20.08 -6.56 10.28
C TYR A 370 19.09 -6.53 9.10
N VAL A 371 17.96 -7.24 9.18
CA VAL A 371 16.87 -7.15 8.19
C VAL A 371 16.05 -5.88 8.41
N ASP A 372 15.98 -5.04 7.38
CA ASP A 372 15.12 -3.85 7.37
C ASP A 372 13.67 -4.21 6.99
N ALA A 373 12.78 -4.27 7.98
CA ALA A 373 11.35 -4.52 7.79
C ALA A 373 10.56 -3.32 7.21
N THR A 374 11.18 -2.17 6.96
CA THR A 374 10.49 -0.99 6.41
C THR A 374 9.82 -1.31 5.07
N ILE A 375 8.56 -0.91 4.86
CA ILE A 375 7.85 -1.19 3.60
C ILE A 375 8.56 -0.49 2.41
N PRO A 376 8.80 -1.20 1.29
CA PRO A 376 9.36 -0.58 0.10
C PRO A 376 8.33 0.24 -0.67
N ALA A 377 8.73 1.40 -1.19
CA ALA A 377 7.84 2.33 -1.89
C ALA A 377 7.09 1.66 -3.05
N ALA A 378 7.76 0.82 -3.84
CA ALA A 378 7.16 0.09 -4.95
C ALA A 378 6.07 -0.92 -4.52
N PHE A 379 6.12 -1.42 -3.27
CA PHE A 379 5.11 -2.34 -2.72
C PHE A 379 3.76 -1.62 -2.54
N GLY A 380 3.66 -0.65 -1.64
CA GLY A 380 2.41 0.09 -1.37
C GLY A 380 1.98 1.06 -2.48
N THR A 381 2.90 1.45 -3.37
CA THR A 381 2.56 2.32 -4.51
C THR A 381 2.02 1.56 -5.72
N ALA A 382 2.47 0.32 -5.94
CA ALA A 382 2.15 -0.45 -7.14
C ALA A 382 1.89 -1.93 -6.83
N VAL A 383 2.90 -2.68 -6.39
CA VAL A 383 2.86 -4.15 -6.44
C VAL A 383 1.74 -4.75 -5.59
N PHE A 384 1.52 -4.26 -4.36
CA PHE A 384 0.47 -4.82 -3.49
C PHE A 384 -0.95 -4.37 -3.88
N ARG A 385 -1.06 -3.46 -4.86
CA ARG A 385 -2.32 -3.03 -5.48
C ARG A 385 -2.83 -3.98 -6.58
N PHE A 386 -2.32 -5.20 -6.63
CA PHE A 386 -2.82 -6.26 -7.50
C PHE A 386 -4.30 -6.58 -7.21
N GLY A 387 -4.72 -6.46 -5.95
CA GLY A 387 -6.08 -6.74 -5.48
C GLY A 387 -7.19 -5.94 -6.19
N HIS A 388 -6.85 -4.82 -6.86
CA HIS A 388 -7.80 -4.06 -7.68
C HIS A 388 -8.32 -4.83 -8.92
N SER A 389 -7.58 -5.82 -9.41
CA SER A 389 -8.05 -6.78 -10.45
C SER A 389 -9.18 -7.67 -9.93
N LEU A 390 -9.14 -8.00 -8.63
CA LEU A 390 -9.98 -9.02 -8.01
C LEU A 390 -11.37 -8.50 -7.60
N LEU A 391 -11.65 -7.21 -7.80
CA LEU A 391 -12.86 -6.52 -7.33
C LEU A 391 -14.08 -6.79 -8.24
N PRO A 392 -15.16 -7.42 -7.74
CA PRO A 392 -16.36 -7.66 -8.54
C PRO A 392 -17.14 -6.37 -8.87
N LYS A 393 -18.18 -6.49 -9.70
CA LYS A 393 -19.02 -5.33 -10.12
C LYS A 393 -20.06 -4.91 -9.07
N SER A 394 -20.23 -5.72 -8.03
CA SER A 394 -21.16 -5.52 -6.92
C SER A 394 -20.69 -6.32 -5.72
N MET A 395 -21.09 -5.93 -4.52
CA MET A 395 -21.00 -6.76 -3.32
C MET A 395 -22.36 -7.43 -3.08
N GLU A 396 -22.35 -8.72 -2.73
CA GLU A 396 -23.56 -9.51 -2.53
C GLU A 396 -23.98 -9.62 -1.06
N ARG A 397 -25.29 -9.76 -0.83
CA ARG A 397 -25.90 -10.14 0.46
C ARG A 397 -26.49 -11.53 0.37
N TRP A 398 -26.14 -12.38 1.32
CA TRP A 398 -26.56 -13.77 1.40
C TRP A 398 -27.17 -14.07 2.78
N SER A 399 -28.11 -15.01 2.86
CA SER A 399 -28.66 -15.46 4.14
C SER A 399 -27.68 -16.36 4.89
N VAL A 400 -27.84 -16.49 6.21
CA VAL A 400 -27.14 -17.45 7.06
C VAL A 400 -27.31 -18.93 6.65
N THR A 401 -28.24 -19.24 5.73
CA THR A 401 -28.42 -20.55 5.10
C THR A 401 -27.84 -20.64 3.68
N HIS A 402 -26.89 -19.76 3.34
CA HIS A 402 -26.20 -19.66 2.05
C HIS A 402 -27.14 -19.60 0.83
N LYS A 403 -28.09 -18.66 0.87
CA LYS A 403 -28.93 -18.29 -0.28
C LYS A 403 -28.71 -16.81 -0.61
N PHE A 404 -28.54 -16.49 -1.87
CA PHE A 404 -28.49 -15.12 -2.36
C PHE A 404 -29.77 -14.35 -1.98
N ILE A 405 -29.62 -13.12 -1.49
CA ILE A 405 -30.72 -12.20 -1.16
C ILE A 405 -30.77 -11.04 -2.17
N ALA A 406 -29.64 -10.39 -2.39
CA ALA A 406 -29.52 -9.22 -3.26
C ALA A 406 -28.04 -8.93 -3.57
N SER A 407 -27.77 -8.06 -4.52
CA SER A 407 -26.46 -7.44 -4.74
C SER A 407 -26.59 -5.91 -4.81
N ARG A 408 -25.48 -5.21 -4.57
CA ARG A 408 -25.41 -3.75 -4.66
C ARG A 408 -24.08 -3.32 -5.29
N ARG A 409 -24.09 -2.30 -6.15
CA ARG A 409 -22.90 -1.86 -6.90
C ARG A 409 -21.90 -1.14 -6.01
N PHE A 410 -20.61 -1.37 -6.21
CA PHE A 410 -19.56 -0.67 -5.44
C PHE A 410 -19.64 0.86 -5.56
N SER A 411 -20.03 1.38 -6.74
CA SER A 411 -20.25 2.81 -6.96
C SER A 411 -21.28 3.44 -6.01
N GLU A 412 -22.21 2.66 -5.47
CA GLU A 412 -23.23 3.10 -4.51
C GLU A 412 -22.80 2.94 -3.04
N MET A 413 -21.66 2.29 -2.81
CA MET A 413 -21.22 1.78 -1.50
C MET A 413 -19.90 2.41 -1.03
N PHE A 414 -19.08 2.90 -1.97
CA PHE A 414 -17.89 3.66 -1.66
C PHE A 414 -18.21 4.85 -0.76
N GLN A 415 -17.44 4.99 0.33
CA GLN A 415 -17.60 6.06 1.33
C GLN A 415 -19.00 6.15 1.97
N GLN A 416 -19.80 5.08 1.92
CA GLN A 416 -21.20 5.07 2.39
C GLN A 416 -21.50 3.85 3.28
N PRO A 417 -20.97 3.82 4.52
CA PRO A 417 -21.02 2.64 5.41
C PRO A 417 -22.41 2.32 6.01
N TYR A 418 -23.44 3.10 5.70
CA TYR A 418 -24.74 3.11 6.40
C TYR A 418 -25.60 1.86 6.20
N ASP A 419 -25.22 0.94 5.31
CA ASP A 419 -25.86 -0.38 5.28
C ASP A 419 -25.54 -1.21 6.53
N LEU A 420 -24.44 -0.95 7.25
CA LEU A 420 -24.17 -1.56 8.55
C LEU A 420 -25.13 -1.05 9.64
N ASN A 421 -25.77 0.10 9.42
CA ASN A 421 -26.80 0.65 10.29
C ASN A 421 -28.18 -0.01 10.06
N LYS A 422 -28.22 -1.20 9.45
CA LYS A 422 -29.41 -2.04 9.27
C LYS A 422 -29.20 -3.39 9.98
N PRO A 423 -30.15 -3.84 10.83
CA PRO A 423 -29.94 -5.02 11.67
C PRO A 423 -29.74 -6.28 10.81
N GLY A 424 -28.71 -7.06 11.15
CA GLY A 424 -28.33 -8.29 10.43
C GLY A 424 -27.73 -8.10 9.04
N TRP A 425 -27.52 -6.86 8.55
CA TRP A 425 -26.92 -6.64 7.22
C TRP A 425 -25.39 -6.85 7.19
N LEU A 426 -24.70 -6.65 8.33
CA LEU A 426 -23.28 -6.98 8.49
C LEU A 426 -23.02 -8.45 8.15
N ASP A 427 -23.76 -9.36 8.81
CA ASP A 427 -23.68 -10.80 8.57
C ASP A 427 -24.07 -11.17 7.13
N GLN A 428 -25.08 -10.53 6.54
CA GLN A 428 -25.47 -10.82 5.16
C GLN A 428 -24.36 -10.47 4.15
N TYR A 429 -23.63 -9.38 4.37
CA TYR A 429 -22.46 -9.00 3.58
C TYR A 429 -21.25 -9.90 3.89
N LEU A 430 -21.03 -10.28 5.15
CA LEU A 430 -19.97 -11.21 5.54
C LEU A 430 -20.16 -12.59 4.88
N VAL A 431 -21.38 -13.14 4.93
CA VAL A 431 -21.74 -14.38 4.22
C VAL A 431 -21.63 -14.19 2.71
N GLY A 432 -21.93 -13.00 2.19
CA GLY A 432 -21.68 -12.65 0.79
C GLY A 432 -20.20 -12.79 0.40
N MET A 433 -19.29 -12.21 1.17
CA MET A 433 -17.84 -12.26 0.91
C MET A 433 -17.27 -13.69 0.82
N ILE A 434 -17.86 -14.66 1.53
CA ILE A 434 -17.45 -16.08 1.53
C ILE A 434 -18.26 -16.97 0.57
N ASN A 435 -19.25 -16.43 -0.16
CA ASN A 435 -20.05 -17.16 -1.17
C ASN A 435 -19.96 -16.55 -2.58
N GLN A 436 -19.57 -15.28 -2.69
CA GLN A 436 -19.27 -14.59 -3.93
C GLN A 436 -17.81 -14.85 -4.34
N ALA A 437 -17.56 -15.16 -5.61
CA ALA A 437 -16.21 -15.26 -6.15
C ALA A 437 -15.54 -13.88 -6.30
N ALA A 438 -14.21 -13.84 -6.15
CA ALA A 438 -13.42 -12.71 -6.65
C ALA A 438 -13.35 -12.73 -8.19
N LEU A 439 -12.94 -11.62 -8.81
CA LEU A 439 -12.56 -11.61 -10.22
C LEU A 439 -11.16 -12.21 -10.44
N PRO A 440 -10.81 -12.64 -11.66
CA PRO A 440 -9.46 -13.07 -12.00
C PRO A 440 -8.39 -12.02 -11.68
N MET A 441 -7.17 -12.52 -11.52
CA MET A 441 -5.96 -11.74 -11.61
C MET A 441 -5.54 -11.65 -13.08
N ASP A 442 -5.92 -10.57 -13.76
CA ASP A 442 -5.55 -10.31 -15.16
C ASP A 442 -5.43 -8.80 -15.45
N ASP A 443 -5.43 -8.42 -16.73
CA ASP A 443 -5.31 -7.03 -17.16
C ASP A 443 -6.65 -6.25 -17.16
N ALA A 444 -7.78 -6.87 -16.83
CA ALA A 444 -9.08 -6.21 -16.73
C ALA A 444 -9.29 -5.55 -15.37
N ILE A 445 -10.03 -4.44 -15.34
CA ILE A 445 -10.42 -3.75 -14.11
C ILE A 445 -11.89 -3.33 -14.21
N THR A 446 -12.67 -3.61 -13.15
CA THR A 446 -14.10 -3.31 -13.09
C THR A 446 -14.41 -1.83 -13.34
N SER A 447 -15.43 -1.55 -14.16
CA SER A 447 -15.91 -0.19 -14.45
C SER A 447 -16.26 0.59 -13.17
N GLN A 448 -16.64 -0.13 -12.12
CA GLN A 448 -16.96 0.43 -10.81
C GLN A 448 -15.79 1.18 -10.15
N VAL A 449 -14.54 0.86 -10.51
CA VAL A 449 -13.36 1.59 -10.02
C VAL A 449 -12.62 2.35 -11.11
N THR A 450 -12.78 2.03 -12.40
CA THR A 450 -12.17 2.82 -13.50
C THR A 450 -13.01 4.00 -13.97
N ASN A 451 -14.32 4.03 -13.70
CA ASN A 451 -15.21 5.14 -14.08
C ASN A 451 -16.03 5.72 -12.91
N HIS A 452 -16.23 4.94 -11.83
CA HIS A 452 -17.19 5.25 -10.75
C HIS A 452 -16.57 5.22 -9.33
N LEU A 453 -15.24 5.29 -9.18
CA LEU A 453 -14.58 5.29 -7.87
C LEU A 453 -14.96 6.55 -7.08
N PHE A 454 -15.48 6.40 -5.87
CA PHE A 454 -16.00 7.53 -5.06
C PHE A 454 -16.98 8.42 -5.84
N GLN A 455 -17.85 7.81 -6.67
CA GLN A 455 -19.00 8.50 -7.26
C GLN A 455 -19.88 9.09 -6.15
N GLU A 456 -20.15 10.39 -6.22
CA GLU A 456 -21.08 11.05 -5.31
C GLU A 456 -22.53 10.67 -5.68
N PRO A 457 -23.46 10.55 -4.71
CA PRO A 457 -24.86 10.21 -4.99
C PRO A 457 -25.62 11.18 -5.92
N THR A 458 -25.08 12.38 -6.16
CA THR A 458 -25.60 13.41 -7.07
C THR A 458 -25.06 13.33 -8.49
N HIS A 459 -24.06 12.48 -8.74
CA HIS A 459 -23.36 12.36 -10.02
C HIS A 459 -23.50 10.93 -10.58
N ASP A 460 -23.38 10.77 -11.90
CA ASP A 460 -23.41 9.47 -12.60
C ASP A 460 -22.01 8.93 -12.96
N TYR A 461 -20.96 9.63 -12.50
CA TYR A 461 -19.55 9.29 -12.68
C TYR A 461 -18.74 9.50 -11.39
N GLY A 462 -17.54 8.93 -11.33
CA GLY A 462 -16.56 9.11 -10.26
C GLY A 462 -15.14 9.28 -10.79
N LYS A 463 -14.15 8.92 -9.98
CA LYS A 463 -12.72 8.88 -10.31
C LYS A 463 -12.34 7.53 -10.97
N ASP A 464 -11.08 7.43 -11.38
CA ASP A 464 -10.49 6.22 -11.98
C ASP A 464 -9.30 5.73 -11.15
N LEU A 465 -9.45 4.55 -10.52
CA LEU A 465 -8.47 3.92 -9.66
C LEU A 465 -7.22 3.43 -10.42
N ALA A 466 -7.39 2.89 -11.63
CA ALA A 466 -6.27 2.42 -12.45
C ALA A 466 -5.41 3.62 -12.89
N SER A 467 -6.06 4.69 -13.35
CA SER A 467 -5.41 5.98 -13.63
C SER A 467 -4.68 6.53 -12.41
N ILE A 468 -5.30 6.48 -11.22
CA ILE A 468 -4.69 6.93 -9.97
C ILE A 468 -3.47 6.07 -9.60
N ASN A 469 -3.50 4.75 -9.79
CA ASN A 469 -2.36 3.87 -9.50
C ASN A 469 -1.16 4.20 -10.40
N LEU A 470 -1.38 4.33 -11.71
CA LEU A 470 -0.35 4.71 -12.69
C LEU A 470 0.23 6.09 -12.38
N GLN A 471 -0.63 7.09 -12.17
CA GLN A 471 -0.18 8.46 -11.89
C GLN A 471 0.54 8.57 -10.54
N ARG A 472 0.12 7.81 -9.51
CA ARG A 472 0.80 7.72 -8.21
C ARG A 472 2.17 7.04 -8.31
N ALA A 473 2.29 5.96 -9.09
CA ALA A 473 3.58 5.31 -9.35
C ALA A 473 4.59 6.28 -10.01
N ARG A 474 4.15 7.02 -11.02
CA ARG A 474 4.96 8.05 -11.69
C ARG A 474 5.31 9.21 -10.77
N GLU A 475 4.39 9.65 -9.90
CA GLU A 475 4.61 10.72 -8.91
C GLU A 475 5.56 10.33 -7.78
N HIS A 476 5.61 9.03 -7.43
CA HIS A 476 6.52 8.47 -6.44
C HIS A 476 7.90 8.10 -7.02
N GLY A 477 8.12 8.32 -8.32
CA GLY A 477 9.35 7.92 -9.01
C GLY A 477 9.57 6.41 -8.99
N VAL A 478 8.51 5.59 -9.07
CA VAL A 478 8.64 4.14 -9.20
C VAL A 478 9.19 3.83 -10.60
N PRO A 479 10.33 3.12 -10.73
CA PRO A 479 10.86 2.72 -12.03
C PRO A 479 9.93 1.81 -12.84
N SER A 480 10.24 1.62 -14.12
CA SER A 480 9.39 0.84 -15.03
C SER A 480 9.36 -0.66 -14.72
N TYR A 481 8.47 -1.37 -15.40
CA TYR A 481 8.37 -2.83 -15.31
C TYR A 481 9.69 -3.54 -15.64
N SER A 482 10.47 -3.08 -16.63
CA SER A 482 11.73 -3.74 -17.01
C SER A 482 12.79 -3.66 -15.91
N GLU A 483 12.95 -2.50 -15.28
CA GLU A 483 13.88 -2.26 -14.17
C GLU A 483 13.62 -3.24 -13.00
N PHE A 484 12.34 -3.48 -12.69
CA PHE A 484 11.96 -4.44 -11.65
C PHE A 484 12.11 -5.91 -12.05
N ARG A 485 12.05 -6.23 -13.35
CA ARG A 485 12.41 -7.58 -13.83
C ARG A 485 13.90 -7.85 -13.61
N GLU A 486 14.76 -6.89 -13.97
CA GLU A 486 16.21 -7.01 -13.77
C GLU A 486 16.57 -7.15 -12.29
N PHE A 487 15.99 -6.32 -11.41
CA PHE A 487 16.09 -6.47 -9.94
C PHE A 487 15.64 -7.85 -9.44
N CYS A 488 14.71 -8.49 -10.14
CA CYS A 488 14.19 -9.82 -9.84
C CYS A 488 14.93 -10.98 -10.52
N ASN A 489 16.05 -10.71 -11.21
CA ASN A 489 16.81 -11.65 -12.03
C ASN A 489 15.95 -12.31 -13.14
N LEU A 490 14.97 -11.57 -13.66
CA LEU A 490 14.15 -11.94 -14.82
C LEU A 490 14.68 -11.21 -16.07
N PRO A 491 14.52 -11.76 -17.29
CA PRO A 491 14.97 -11.09 -18.51
C PRO A 491 14.32 -9.71 -18.70
N PRO A 492 15.10 -8.66 -19.03
CA PRO A 492 14.56 -7.33 -19.31
C PRO A 492 13.70 -7.30 -20.56
N ILE A 493 12.83 -6.30 -20.65
CA ILE A 493 11.97 -6.08 -21.81
C ILE A 493 12.57 -4.97 -22.69
N ASN A 494 13.36 -5.39 -23.67
CA ASN A 494 13.97 -4.48 -24.66
C ASN A 494 13.24 -4.46 -26.02
N THR A 495 12.25 -5.33 -26.22
CA THR A 495 11.45 -5.41 -27.46
C THR A 495 9.99 -5.79 -27.18
N TRP A 496 9.07 -5.39 -28.05
CA TRP A 496 7.67 -5.84 -28.00
C TRP A 496 7.56 -7.37 -28.04
N SER A 497 8.39 -8.03 -28.84
CA SER A 497 8.50 -9.49 -28.90
C SER A 497 8.94 -10.16 -27.59
N SER A 498 9.68 -9.46 -26.71
CA SER A 498 10.04 -10.01 -25.38
C SER A 498 8.88 -10.02 -24.38
N LEU A 499 7.84 -9.20 -24.58
CA LEU A 499 6.64 -9.23 -23.73
C LEU A 499 5.78 -10.48 -23.96
N LEU A 500 5.79 -11.06 -25.18
CA LEU A 500 4.99 -12.24 -25.55
C LEU A 500 5.35 -13.53 -24.77
N LYS A 501 6.35 -13.48 -23.88
CA LYS A 501 6.73 -14.55 -22.95
C LYS A 501 6.22 -14.32 -21.51
N SER A 502 5.64 -13.17 -21.23
CA SER A 502 5.23 -12.72 -19.88
C SER A 502 3.81 -12.12 -19.85
N LEU A 503 3.32 -11.61 -20.98
CA LEU A 503 1.99 -11.01 -21.17
C LEU A 503 1.31 -11.67 -22.39
N ASP A 504 -0.03 -11.69 -22.41
CA ASP A 504 -0.78 -12.17 -23.57
C ASP A 504 -0.67 -11.26 -24.80
N ASN A 505 -0.69 -11.87 -25.99
CA ASN A 505 -0.61 -11.18 -27.27
C ASN A 505 -1.54 -9.97 -27.39
N SER A 506 -2.79 -10.08 -26.89
CA SER A 506 -3.76 -8.98 -26.98
C SER A 506 -3.37 -7.78 -26.11
N THR A 507 -2.75 -8.02 -24.96
CA THR A 507 -2.27 -6.99 -24.03
C THR A 507 -0.96 -6.37 -24.54
N VAL A 508 -0.09 -7.16 -25.18
CA VAL A 508 1.10 -6.65 -25.88
C VAL A 508 0.71 -5.69 -27.01
N ILE A 509 -0.27 -6.05 -27.84
CA ILE A 509 -0.80 -5.14 -28.88
C ILE A 509 -1.35 -3.85 -28.27
N ARG A 510 -2.14 -3.95 -27.18
CA ARG A 510 -2.64 -2.77 -26.45
C ARG A 510 -1.53 -1.88 -25.89
N TYR A 511 -0.37 -2.43 -25.52
CA TYR A 511 0.78 -1.62 -25.11
C TYR A 511 1.59 -1.06 -26.29
N GLN A 512 1.63 -1.74 -27.44
CA GLN A 512 2.19 -1.21 -28.69
C GLN A 512 1.39 -0.01 -29.23
N ASP A 513 0.07 -0.02 -29.07
CA ASP A 513 -0.83 1.10 -29.43
C ASP A 513 -0.71 2.31 -28.48
N LEU A 514 -0.01 2.17 -27.35
CA LEU A 514 0.04 3.17 -26.27
C LEU A 514 1.43 3.80 -26.04
N TYR A 515 2.46 2.98 -25.83
CA TYR A 515 3.77 3.42 -25.34
C TYR A 515 4.80 3.44 -26.48
N SER A 516 5.71 4.43 -26.49
CA SER A 516 6.79 4.55 -27.49
C SER A 516 7.74 3.34 -27.44
N PHE A 517 8.14 2.94 -26.24
CA PHE A 517 9.08 1.86 -25.98
C PHE A 517 8.52 0.87 -24.94
N PRO A 518 8.82 -0.43 -25.04
CA PRO A 518 8.34 -1.41 -24.05
C PRO A 518 9.02 -1.24 -22.68
N GLN A 519 10.16 -0.54 -22.61
CA GLN A 519 10.78 -0.06 -21.37
C GLN A 519 9.93 0.99 -20.63
N ASP A 520 8.96 1.64 -21.29
CA ASP A 520 8.16 2.72 -20.69
C ASP A 520 7.07 2.21 -19.75
N ILE A 521 6.68 0.94 -19.85
CA ILE A 521 5.45 0.41 -19.24
C ILE A 521 5.52 0.49 -17.71
N ASP A 522 4.48 1.05 -17.09
CA ASP A 522 4.39 1.21 -15.64
C ASP A 522 4.31 -0.14 -14.92
N LEU A 523 5.03 -0.27 -13.81
CA LEU A 523 5.13 -1.51 -13.01
C LEU A 523 3.76 -2.11 -12.65
N TRP A 524 2.79 -1.28 -12.25
CA TRP A 524 1.45 -1.77 -11.92
C TRP A 524 0.73 -2.33 -13.16
N SER A 525 0.75 -1.58 -14.27
CA SER A 525 0.11 -1.94 -15.54
C SER A 525 0.54 -3.34 -16.01
N ALA A 526 1.85 -3.54 -16.16
CA ALA A 526 2.40 -4.81 -16.63
C ALA A 526 2.29 -5.93 -15.58
N GLY A 527 2.46 -5.62 -14.28
CA GLY A 527 2.46 -6.63 -13.24
C GLY A 527 1.07 -7.21 -12.92
N VAL A 528 -0.02 -6.46 -13.11
CA VAL A 528 -1.37 -7.06 -13.10
C VAL A 528 -1.65 -7.88 -14.36
N SER A 529 -1.04 -7.49 -15.48
CA SER A 529 -1.12 -8.18 -16.78
C SER A 529 -0.23 -9.44 -16.88
N GLU A 530 0.57 -9.75 -15.86
CA GLU A 530 1.66 -10.72 -15.97
C GLU A 530 1.18 -12.15 -15.73
N ILE A 531 1.45 -13.04 -16.68
CA ILE A 531 1.03 -14.45 -16.67
C ILE A 531 1.52 -15.13 -15.37
N PRO A 532 0.61 -15.72 -14.56
CA PRO A 532 0.97 -16.34 -13.29
C PRO A 532 1.92 -17.52 -13.39
N ILE A 533 2.71 -17.74 -12.33
CA ILE A 533 3.69 -18.84 -12.26
C ILE A 533 3.20 -20.04 -11.43
N GLY A 534 3.03 -21.18 -12.08
CA GLY A 534 2.76 -22.46 -11.43
C GLY A 534 1.41 -22.46 -10.71
N ASP A 535 1.43 -22.50 -9.39
CA ASP A 535 0.27 -22.44 -8.50
C ASP A 535 0.05 -21.05 -7.85
N SER A 536 0.81 -20.03 -8.27
CA SER A 536 0.62 -18.63 -7.87
C SER A 536 -0.59 -18.00 -8.57
N LEU A 537 -1.24 -17.05 -7.89
CA LEU A 537 -2.25 -16.17 -8.49
C LEU A 537 -1.63 -15.08 -9.40
N ILE A 538 -0.34 -14.76 -9.23
CA ILE A 538 0.32 -13.58 -9.82
C ILE A 538 1.60 -13.93 -10.59
N GLY A 539 1.99 -13.05 -11.50
CA GLY A 539 3.20 -13.17 -12.31
C GLY A 539 4.52 -13.00 -11.51
N PRO A 540 5.65 -13.49 -12.06
CA PRO A 540 6.91 -13.64 -11.34
C PRO A 540 7.53 -12.33 -10.85
N THR A 541 7.25 -11.19 -11.49
CA THR A 541 7.77 -9.87 -11.09
C THR A 541 7.08 -9.43 -9.79
N PHE A 542 5.77 -9.55 -9.70
CA PHE A 542 5.03 -9.30 -8.46
C PHE A 542 5.36 -10.35 -7.39
N SER A 543 5.40 -11.65 -7.73
CA SER A 543 5.76 -12.72 -6.77
C SER A 543 7.12 -12.47 -6.14
N CYS A 544 8.11 -12.05 -6.91
CA CYS A 544 9.44 -11.67 -6.43
C CYS A 544 9.41 -10.53 -5.40
N ILE A 545 8.69 -9.44 -5.67
CA ILE A 545 8.69 -8.23 -4.82
C ILE A 545 7.84 -8.47 -3.55
N ILE A 546 6.69 -9.12 -3.68
CA ILE A 546 5.83 -9.48 -2.54
C ILE A 546 6.56 -10.47 -1.63
N ALA A 547 7.13 -11.56 -2.17
CA ALA A 547 7.80 -12.56 -1.35
C ALA A 547 9.07 -12.04 -0.67
N ARG A 548 9.83 -11.13 -1.31
CA ARG A 548 10.92 -10.39 -0.62
C ARG A 548 10.37 -9.54 0.52
N THR A 549 9.28 -8.81 0.30
CA THR A 549 8.71 -7.92 1.32
C THR A 549 8.19 -8.72 2.52
N PHE A 550 7.35 -9.74 2.33
CA PHE A 550 6.87 -10.57 3.44
C PHE A 550 7.98 -11.40 4.12
N ARG A 551 9.07 -11.74 3.43
CA ARG A 551 10.27 -12.30 4.07
C ARG A 551 10.90 -11.28 5.02
N ASP A 552 11.06 -10.03 4.56
CA ASP A 552 11.63 -8.96 5.38
C ASP A 552 10.74 -8.66 6.60
N LEU A 553 9.41 -8.75 6.45
CA LEU A 553 8.46 -8.64 7.57
C LEU A 553 8.54 -9.80 8.57
N LYS A 554 8.66 -11.05 8.10
CA LYS A 554 8.82 -12.23 8.97
C LYS A 554 10.15 -12.20 9.75
N LYS A 555 11.23 -11.74 9.12
CA LYS A 555 12.60 -11.82 9.67
C LYS A 555 13.06 -10.54 10.38
N GLY A 556 12.56 -9.37 9.99
CA GLY A 556 12.91 -8.09 10.62
C GLY A 556 11.99 -7.69 11.78
N ASP A 557 11.06 -8.56 12.21
CA ASP A 557 10.13 -8.32 13.31
C ASP A 557 10.51 -9.10 14.59
N ARG A 558 10.92 -8.38 15.63
CA ARG A 558 11.23 -8.95 16.94
C ARG A 558 10.02 -9.65 17.58
N PHE A 559 8.82 -9.14 17.31
CA PHE A 559 7.53 -9.66 17.80
C PHE A 559 6.82 -10.54 16.75
N TRP A 560 7.57 -11.24 15.89
CA TRP A 560 7.02 -12.31 15.06
C TRP A 560 6.54 -13.47 15.94
N HIS A 561 5.30 -13.93 15.74
CA HIS A 561 4.62 -14.85 16.67
C HIS A 561 5.29 -16.22 16.87
N GLU A 562 6.12 -16.69 15.94
CA GLU A 562 6.87 -17.95 16.11
C GLU A 562 8.23 -17.77 16.80
N ASN A 563 8.59 -16.59 17.30
CA ASN A 563 9.82 -16.34 18.05
C ASN A 563 9.70 -16.80 19.53
N SER A 564 10.81 -17.31 20.08
CA SER A 564 10.95 -17.75 21.48
C SER A 564 11.51 -16.69 22.43
N ALA A 565 12.01 -15.58 21.89
CA ALA A 565 12.78 -14.58 22.63
C ALA A 565 11.96 -13.94 23.76
N SER A 566 12.31 -14.26 25.02
CA SER A 566 11.75 -13.60 26.20
C SER A 566 12.18 -12.13 26.24
N PRO A 567 11.29 -11.18 26.64
CA PRO A 567 9.92 -11.39 27.11
C PRO A 567 8.85 -11.29 26.00
N THR A 568 9.25 -11.23 24.72
CA THR A 568 8.34 -10.99 23.59
C THR A 568 7.69 -12.23 22.98
N GLY A 569 8.27 -13.41 23.16
CA GLY A 569 7.78 -14.65 22.56
C GLY A 569 6.61 -15.28 23.31
N PHE A 570 5.71 -15.95 22.58
CA PHE A 570 4.70 -16.83 23.18
C PHE A 570 5.35 -18.12 23.72
N THR A 571 4.77 -18.74 24.74
CA THR A 571 5.17 -20.11 25.11
C THR A 571 4.75 -21.12 24.02
N LEU A 572 5.42 -22.28 23.96
CA LEU A 572 5.04 -23.37 23.05
C LEU A 572 3.57 -23.79 23.14
N ALA A 573 2.95 -23.70 24.33
CA ALA A 573 1.54 -24.03 24.50
C ALA A 573 0.62 -22.99 23.82
N GLN A 574 0.84 -21.71 24.13
CA GLN A 574 0.13 -20.58 23.50
C GLN A 574 0.31 -20.58 21.98
N LEU A 575 1.53 -20.87 21.50
CA LEU A 575 1.83 -20.94 20.06
C LEU A 575 1.14 -22.13 19.36
N GLN A 576 0.87 -23.24 20.06
CA GLN A 576 0.06 -24.32 19.49
C GLN A 576 -1.43 -23.96 19.40
N GLU A 577 -1.95 -23.13 20.30
CA GLU A 577 -3.31 -22.58 20.16
C GLU A 577 -3.41 -21.59 18.99
N ILE A 578 -2.42 -20.70 18.84
CA ILE A 578 -2.34 -19.77 17.69
C ILE A 578 -2.30 -20.54 16.36
N ARG A 579 -1.60 -21.69 16.30
CA ARG A 579 -1.54 -22.56 15.11
C ARG A 579 -2.85 -23.28 14.75
N LYS A 580 -3.88 -23.26 15.60
CA LYS A 580 -5.23 -23.73 15.26
C LYS A 580 -6.06 -22.66 14.55
N VAL A 581 -5.67 -21.39 14.69
CA VAL A 581 -6.50 -20.25 14.27
C VAL A 581 -6.69 -20.24 12.76
N LYS A 582 -7.95 -20.12 12.38
CA LYS A 582 -8.40 -19.93 11.00
C LYS A 582 -9.23 -18.67 10.92
N LEU A 583 -9.23 -17.98 9.78
CA LEU A 583 -10.14 -16.85 9.56
C LEU A 583 -11.59 -17.30 9.77
N SER A 584 -11.95 -18.49 9.28
CA SER A 584 -13.27 -19.10 9.47
C SER A 584 -13.69 -19.23 10.94
N ARG A 585 -12.77 -19.51 11.87
CA ARG A 585 -13.02 -19.50 13.33
C ARG A 585 -13.34 -18.10 13.83
N VAL A 586 -12.49 -17.11 13.48
CA VAL A 586 -12.70 -15.70 13.85
C VAL A 586 -14.03 -15.17 13.32
N LEU A 587 -14.44 -15.56 12.11
CA LEU A 587 -15.75 -15.21 11.57
C LEU A 587 -16.90 -15.87 12.37
N CYS A 588 -16.80 -17.16 12.70
CA CYS A 588 -17.79 -17.84 13.55
C CYS A 588 -17.95 -17.20 14.94
N ASP A 589 -16.86 -16.77 15.57
CA ASP A 589 -16.89 -16.15 16.90
C ASP A 589 -17.52 -14.75 16.91
N ASN A 590 -17.44 -14.03 15.79
CA ASN A 590 -17.73 -12.58 15.75
C ASN A 590 -18.87 -12.17 14.81
N ALA A 591 -19.31 -13.03 13.90
CA ALA A 591 -20.61 -12.90 13.23
C ALA A 591 -21.77 -13.00 14.24
N ASP A 592 -22.96 -12.55 13.86
CA ASP A 592 -24.15 -12.57 14.70
C ASP A 592 -24.89 -13.93 14.64
N ASP A 593 -25.14 -14.47 13.43
CA ASP A 593 -25.97 -15.65 13.18
C ASP A 593 -25.30 -16.69 12.23
N LEU A 594 -23.97 -16.68 12.09
CA LEU A 594 -23.24 -17.58 11.18
C LEU A 594 -23.25 -19.04 11.68
N ILE A 595 -24.08 -19.89 11.05
CA ILE A 595 -24.24 -21.31 11.45
C ILE A 595 -23.17 -22.22 10.82
N THR A 596 -22.84 -21.97 9.55
CA THR A 596 -21.93 -22.80 8.73
C THR A 596 -20.94 -21.97 7.91
N ILE A 597 -19.73 -22.49 7.72
CA ILE A 597 -18.67 -21.87 6.92
C ILE A 597 -17.70 -22.93 6.39
N GLN A 598 -17.02 -22.66 5.27
CA GLN A 598 -15.92 -23.49 4.80
C GLN A 598 -14.63 -23.29 5.63
N PRO A 599 -13.82 -24.33 5.90
CA PRO A 599 -12.62 -24.22 6.74
C PRO A 599 -11.56 -23.21 6.28
N TRP A 600 -11.45 -22.95 4.97
CA TRP A 600 -10.59 -21.91 4.38
C TRP A 600 -11.47 -20.81 3.81
N ALA A 601 -11.69 -19.74 4.58
CA ALA A 601 -12.68 -18.70 4.27
C ALA A 601 -12.27 -17.77 3.10
N LEU A 602 -10.98 -17.78 2.72
CA LEU A 602 -10.48 -17.09 1.53
C LEU A 602 -10.82 -17.84 0.23
N GLU A 603 -11.09 -19.15 0.32
CA GLU A 603 -11.40 -20.01 -0.81
C GLU A 603 -12.92 -20.21 -0.93
N MET A 604 -13.36 -20.49 -2.15
CA MET A 604 -14.73 -20.90 -2.42
C MET A 604 -15.01 -22.25 -1.75
N PRO A 605 -16.26 -22.49 -1.30
CA PRO A 605 -16.65 -23.79 -0.76
C PRO A 605 -16.70 -24.83 -1.88
N ASN A 606 -16.03 -25.97 -1.68
CA ASN A 606 -16.05 -27.12 -2.59
C ASN A 606 -16.20 -28.42 -1.78
N ASP A 607 -17.04 -29.34 -2.24
CA ASP A 607 -17.43 -30.51 -1.44
C ASP A 607 -16.26 -31.47 -1.13
N ASP A 608 -15.24 -31.56 -1.99
CA ASP A 608 -14.09 -32.47 -1.81
C ASP A 608 -13.08 -32.01 -0.74
N THR A 609 -12.85 -30.70 -0.64
CA THR A 609 -11.64 -30.13 0.01
C THR A 609 -11.90 -28.93 0.92
N ASN A 610 -13.03 -28.23 0.74
CA ASN A 610 -13.39 -27.02 1.47
C ASN A 610 -14.90 -26.98 1.72
N SER A 611 -15.49 -28.13 2.09
CA SER A 611 -16.93 -28.29 2.28
C SER A 611 -17.38 -27.48 3.50
N ARG A 612 -18.56 -26.88 3.46
CA ARG A 612 -19.06 -26.07 4.59
C ARG A 612 -19.35 -26.96 5.79
N VAL A 613 -18.81 -26.60 6.95
CA VAL A 613 -19.04 -27.26 8.24
C VAL A 613 -19.73 -26.33 9.21
N SER A 614 -20.32 -26.87 10.28
CA SER A 614 -20.86 -26.04 11.36
C SER A 614 -19.75 -25.25 12.05
N CYS A 615 -20.05 -24.03 12.49
CA CYS A 615 -19.18 -23.26 13.39
C CYS A 615 -18.86 -23.95 14.73
N ASN A 616 -19.55 -25.05 15.07
CA ASN A 616 -19.25 -25.90 16.24
C ASN A 616 -18.49 -27.20 15.86
N SER A 617 -17.92 -27.28 14.65
CA SER A 617 -17.12 -28.42 14.18
C SER A 617 -15.74 -28.46 14.84
N ARG A 618 -15.21 -29.67 15.08
CA ARG A 618 -13.81 -29.88 15.51
C ARG A 618 -12.75 -29.45 14.47
N LEU A 619 -13.17 -29.15 13.24
CA LEU A 619 -12.29 -28.51 12.24
C LEU A 619 -12.14 -26.99 12.46
N LEU A 620 -12.91 -26.41 13.38
CA LEU A 620 -12.95 -25.00 13.74
C LEU A 620 -12.85 -24.86 15.28
N GLU A 621 -11.91 -25.57 15.91
CA GLU A 621 -11.63 -25.40 17.34
C GLU A 621 -11.07 -24.00 17.64
N GLY A 622 -11.47 -23.43 18.78
CA GLY A 622 -10.98 -22.14 19.26
C GLY A 622 -9.68 -22.24 20.05
N ILE A 623 -9.15 -21.08 20.44
CA ILE A 623 -8.00 -20.97 21.36
C ILE A 623 -8.43 -21.42 22.77
N ASN A 624 -7.66 -22.31 23.38
CA ASN A 624 -7.75 -22.60 24.81
C ASN A 624 -7.00 -21.54 25.64
N PHE A 625 -7.74 -20.64 26.27
CA PHE A 625 -7.19 -19.55 27.07
C PHE A 625 -6.54 -19.99 28.39
N ASP A 626 -6.72 -21.24 28.85
CA ASP A 626 -5.98 -21.75 30.02
C ASP A 626 -4.45 -21.70 29.83
N HIS A 627 -3.95 -21.67 28.58
CA HIS A 627 -2.53 -21.51 28.29
C HIS A 627 -1.99 -20.09 28.49
N TRP A 628 -2.86 -19.11 28.79
CA TRP A 628 -2.49 -17.75 29.25
C TRP A 628 -2.64 -17.58 30.77
N ARG A 629 -3.06 -18.62 31.51
CA ARG A 629 -3.34 -18.53 32.95
C ARG A 629 -2.06 -18.35 33.77
N GLU A 630 -1.86 -17.16 34.32
CA GLU A 630 -0.81 -16.85 35.29
C GLU A 630 -1.25 -17.28 36.70
N LYS A 631 -0.30 -17.62 37.58
CA LYS A 631 -0.60 -17.92 38.99
C LYS A 631 -0.86 -16.60 39.73
N ASP A 632 -2.00 -16.47 40.39
CA ASP A 632 -2.31 -15.29 41.21
C ASP A 632 -1.14 -14.98 42.20
N PRO A 633 -0.48 -13.81 42.07
CA PRO A 633 0.60 -13.42 42.98
C PRO A 633 0.17 -13.29 44.44
N TRP A 634 -1.13 -13.08 44.70
CA TRP A 634 -1.69 -12.87 46.04
C TRP A 634 -2.11 -14.16 46.75
N GLY A 635 -1.96 -15.31 46.10
CA GLY A 635 -2.23 -16.63 46.69
C GLY A 635 -3.70 -16.88 47.01
N GLN A 636 -4.63 -16.07 46.50
CA GLN A 636 -6.05 -16.39 46.54
C GLN A 636 -6.31 -17.53 45.58
N GLN A 637 -6.27 -18.75 46.11
CA GLN A 637 -7.00 -19.85 45.51
C GLN A 637 -8.45 -19.40 45.34
N THR A 638 -8.84 -19.12 44.10
CA THR A 638 -10.23 -19.08 43.69
C THR A 638 -10.79 -20.49 43.96
N LEU A 639 -11.41 -20.65 45.13
CA LEU A 639 -12.11 -21.87 45.51
C LEU A 639 -13.03 -22.22 44.34
N ALA A 640 -12.77 -23.35 43.70
CA ALA A 640 -13.55 -23.81 42.56
C ALA A 640 -15.03 -23.73 42.93
N SER A 641 -15.79 -22.97 42.16
CA SER A 641 -17.13 -22.51 42.55
C SER A 641 -17.98 -23.69 43.02
N SER A 642 -18.33 -23.71 44.30
CA SER A 642 -19.27 -24.70 44.82
C SER A 642 -20.55 -24.61 44.00
N PRO A 643 -21.15 -25.76 43.60
CA PRO A 643 -22.33 -25.75 42.76
C PRO A 643 -23.45 -24.96 43.45
N ASP A 644 -24.10 -24.09 42.68
CA ASP A 644 -25.23 -23.27 43.13
C ASP A 644 -26.34 -24.18 43.69
N PRO A 645 -26.76 -24.01 44.96
CA PRO A 645 -27.84 -24.79 45.56
C PRO A 645 -29.17 -24.76 44.78
N TRP A 646 -29.34 -23.82 43.84
CA TRP A 646 -30.57 -23.63 43.08
C TRP A 646 -30.61 -24.29 41.70
N ASN A 647 -29.56 -25.01 41.27
CA ASN A 647 -29.51 -25.63 39.95
C ASN A 647 -28.97 -27.08 39.98
N PRO A 648 -29.83 -28.11 40.12
CA PRO A 648 -29.39 -29.51 40.09
C PRO A 648 -28.99 -29.95 38.67
N PRO A 649 -27.79 -30.53 38.44
CA PRO A 649 -27.38 -31.00 37.13
C PRO A 649 -28.30 -32.12 36.60
N GLN A 650 -28.73 -32.01 35.34
CA GLN A 650 -29.35 -33.15 34.65
C GLN A 650 -28.30 -34.23 34.38
N SER A 651 -28.63 -35.48 34.71
CA SER A 651 -27.70 -36.61 34.60
C SER A 651 -27.43 -37.01 33.16
N LEU A 652 -26.22 -36.72 32.66
CA LEU A 652 -25.70 -37.35 31.45
C LEU A 652 -25.41 -38.83 31.75
N THR A 653 -26.29 -39.71 31.26
CA THR A 653 -26.11 -41.16 31.36
C THR A 653 -25.01 -41.65 30.43
N SER A 654 -24.20 -42.59 30.93
CA SER A 654 -23.06 -43.21 30.24
C SER A 654 -23.38 -43.79 28.86
N SER A 655 -22.51 -43.54 27.88
CA SER A 655 -22.42 -44.35 26.66
C SER A 655 -21.99 -45.78 26.96
N PRO A 656 -22.50 -46.74 26.19
CA PRO A 656 -21.66 -47.84 25.71
C PRO A 656 -21.78 -48.04 24.18
N ASP A 657 -20.70 -48.57 23.60
CA ASP A 657 -20.57 -49.05 22.22
C ASP A 657 -20.08 -50.53 22.30
N PRO A 658 -20.11 -51.35 21.22
CA PRO A 658 -20.72 -51.15 19.90
C PRO A 658 -21.50 -52.41 19.37
N TRP A 659 -21.97 -52.31 18.11
CA TRP A 659 -22.30 -53.38 17.14
C TRP A 659 -23.70 -54.01 17.00
N VAL A 660 -23.92 -54.48 15.75
CA VAL A 660 -24.98 -55.35 15.18
C VAL A 660 -26.26 -54.64 14.70
N SER A 661 -26.80 -55.15 13.60
CA SER A 661 -27.81 -54.53 12.74
C SER A 661 -29.19 -55.20 12.84
N SER A 662 -30.26 -54.47 12.52
CA SER A 662 -31.11 -54.70 11.33
C SER A 662 -32.56 -54.15 11.42
N HIS A 663 -33.03 -53.64 10.26
CA HIS A 663 -34.41 -53.64 9.74
C HIS A 663 -35.64 -53.08 10.51
N SER A 664 -36.55 -52.56 9.67
CA SER A 664 -38.01 -52.36 9.85
C SER A 664 -38.58 -51.07 10.49
N ARG A 665 -39.47 -50.43 9.72
CA ARG A 665 -40.56 -49.49 10.08
C ARG A 665 -41.85 -50.32 10.41
N PRO A 666 -43.06 -49.78 10.72
CA PRO A 666 -43.57 -48.39 10.61
C PRO A 666 -44.51 -47.89 11.74
N LEU A 667 -45.21 -46.77 11.46
CA LEU A 667 -46.42 -46.23 12.12
C LEU A 667 -46.23 -45.48 13.47
N SER A 668 -47.12 -44.58 13.90
CA SER A 668 -47.75 -43.39 13.24
C SER A 668 -48.72 -42.73 14.24
N ALA A 669 -48.65 -41.41 14.45
CA ALA A 669 -49.70 -40.66 15.15
C ALA A 669 -49.71 -39.18 14.71
N HIS A 670 -50.90 -38.58 14.62
CA HIS A 670 -51.06 -37.16 14.30
C HIS A 670 -51.24 -36.30 15.56
N TYR A 671 -50.77 -35.05 15.51
CA TYR A 671 -51.45 -33.95 16.18
C TYR A 671 -51.41 -32.69 15.31
N LYS A 672 -52.42 -31.82 15.42
CA LYS A 672 -52.53 -30.57 14.64
C LYS A 672 -52.07 -29.36 15.45
N PRO A 673 -51.42 -28.35 14.83
CA PRO A 673 -51.11 -27.08 15.48
C PRO A 673 -52.31 -26.11 15.44
N THR A 674 -52.37 -25.23 16.44
CA THR A 674 -53.33 -24.10 16.54
C THR A 674 -52.64 -22.80 16.10
N PRO A 675 -53.25 -21.92 15.28
CA PRO A 675 -52.58 -20.71 14.80
C PRO A 675 -52.66 -19.54 15.79
N PRO A 676 -51.61 -18.70 15.92
CA PRO A 676 -51.66 -17.41 16.61
C PRO A 676 -52.35 -16.33 15.76
N ALA A 677 -52.77 -15.23 16.41
CA ALA A 677 -53.62 -14.19 15.81
C ALA A 677 -52.88 -13.15 14.95
N GLN A 678 -53.62 -12.47 14.07
CA GLN A 678 -53.12 -11.36 13.25
C GLN A 678 -52.98 -10.04 14.06
N PRO A 679 -51.95 -9.21 13.77
CA PRO A 679 -51.83 -7.88 14.34
C PRO A 679 -52.76 -6.87 13.65
N LYS A 680 -53.22 -5.86 14.41
CA LYS A 680 -53.91 -4.68 13.86
C LYS A 680 -52.88 -3.62 13.41
N PRO A 681 -53.16 -2.83 12.36
CA PRO A 681 -52.31 -1.71 11.98
C PRO A 681 -52.44 -0.56 13.00
N ASN A 682 -51.35 0.19 13.19
CA ASN A 682 -51.34 1.42 13.99
C ASN A 682 -50.73 2.59 13.20
N LEU A 683 -51.19 3.78 13.55
CA LEU A 683 -51.02 5.07 12.89
C LEU A 683 -49.59 5.38 12.40
N GLN A 684 -49.52 5.96 11.19
CA GLN A 684 -48.47 6.95 10.91
C GLN A 684 -48.77 8.24 11.70
N ILE A 685 -47.73 8.86 12.25
CA ILE A 685 -47.80 10.21 12.83
C ILE A 685 -46.69 11.02 12.17
N GLU A 686 -47.07 11.95 11.30
CA GLU A 686 -46.15 12.97 10.80
C GLU A 686 -45.92 14.01 11.91
N VAL A 687 -44.67 14.37 12.17
CA VAL A 687 -44.31 15.45 13.10
C VAL A 687 -43.41 16.45 12.40
N SER A 688 -44.02 17.52 11.88
CA SER A 688 -43.32 18.65 11.28
C SER A 688 -42.68 19.53 12.35
N TYR A 689 -41.36 19.72 12.30
CA TYR A 689 -40.65 20.68 13.16
C TYR A 689 -40.16 21.90 12.36
N SER A 690 -40.59 23.08 12.77
CA SER A 690 -40.05 24.37 12.29
C SER A 690 -39.04 24.94 13.31
N PRO A 691 -37.82 25.31 12.91
CA PRO A 691 -36.84 25.91 13.82
C PRO A 691 -36.93 27.45 13.84
N GLN A 692 -37.22 28.02 15.01
CA GLN A 692 -37.06 29.45 15.30
C GLN A 692 -36.61 29.65 16.76
N VAL A 693 -35.28 29.63 16.98
CA VAL A 693 -34.67 30.18 18.20
C VAL A 693 -33.38 30.90 17.80
N SER A 694 -33.31 32.20 18.07
CA SER A 694 -32.14 33.05 17.86
C SER A 694 -31.31 33.17 19.14
N TYR A 695 -29.98 33.08 19.05
CA TYR A 695 -29.08 33.42 20.14
C TYR A 695 -28.10 34.52 19.71
N THR A 696 -27.96 35.54 20.55
CA THR A 696 -26.98 36.63 20.41
C THR A 696 -25.61 36.22 20.97
N PRO A 697 -24.48 36.63 20.36
CA PRO A 697 -23.16 36.43 20.93
C PRO A 697 -22.97 37.26 22.22
N LEU A 698 -22.10 36.77 23.12
CA LEU A 698 -21.50 37.56 24.19
C LEU A 698 -20.07 37.92 23.80
N GLU A 699 -19.69 39.18 23.98
CA GLU A 699 -18.32 39.64 23.82
C GLU A 699 -17.51 39.35 25.09
N THR A 700 -16.22 39.04 24.92
CA THR A 700 -15.21 39.18 25.98
C THR A 700 -13.92 39.74 25.40
N SER A 701 -13.40 40.79 26.01
CA SER A 701 -11.99 41.19 25.91
C SER A 701 -11.09 40.10 26.54
N GLU A 702 -9.75 40.15 26.52
CA GLU A 702 -8.86 41.31 26.41
C GLU A 702 -7.48 40.88 25.90
N LYS A 703 -6.71 41.80 25.29
CA LYS A 703 -5.30 41.56 24.93
C LYS A 703 -4.39 42.11 26.02
N THR A 704 -3.46 41.30 26.51
CA THR A 704 -2.29 41.74 27.27
C THR A 704 -1.02 41.43 26.50
N GLU A 705 -0.37 42.49 25.99
CA GLU A 705 0.92 42.40 25.32
C GLU A 705 2.05 42.34 26.36
N ILE A 706 2.90 41.31 26.28
CA ILE A 706 4.09 41.19 27.14
C ILE A 706 5.30 41.66 26.32
N ASN A 707 5.72 42.90 26.54
CA ASN A 707 6.98 43.42 26.00
C ASN A 707 8.18 42.74 26.66
N VAL A 708 8.90 41.90 25.91
CA VAL A 708 10.21 41.38 26.30
C VAL A 708 11.29 42.08 25.46
N THR A 709 11.79 43.22 25.95
CA THR A 709 12.94 43.90 25.35
C THR A 709 14.20 43.06 25.58
N SER A 710 14.60 42.26 24.58
CA SER A 710 15.83 41.49 24.59
C SER A 710 16.93 42.20 23.79
N THR A 711 17.86 42.85 24.49
CA THR A 711 19.00 43.53 23.87
C THR A 711 20.13 42.54 23.59
N TYR A 712 20.20 42.02 22.36
CA TYR A 712 21.36 41.27 21.89
C TYR A 712 22.30 42.15 21.05
N THR A 713 23.51 42.36 21.57
CA THR A 713 24.65 42.87 20.79
C THR A 713 25.11 41.84 19.76
N PRO A 714 25.49 42.24 18.53
CA PRO A 714 26.15 41.34 17.59
C PRO A 714 27.47 40.80 18.16
N LEU A 715 27.55 39.49 18.39
CA LEU A 715 28.78 38.82 18.82
C LEU A 715 29.67 38.48 17.61
N GLU A 716 30.22 39.52 16.99
CA GLU A 716 31.13 39.40 15.83
C GLU A 716 32.52 38.82 16.18
N SER A 717 32.70 38.31 17.40
CA SER A 717 34.00 38.01 18.00
C SER A 717 34.10 36.60 18.62
N LEU A 718 33.78 35.54 17.88
CA LEU A 718 34.04 34.15 18.33
C LEU A 718 34.35 33.11 17.22
N PHE A 719 34.78 33.53 16.03
CA PHE A 719 35.04 32.63 14.89
C PHE A 719 36.53 32.38 14.54
N VAL A 720 37.47 32.74 15.42
CA VAL A 720 38.92 32.60 15.19
C VAL A 720 39.61 31.69 16.24
N HIS A 721 38.91 30.66 16.75
CA HIS A 721 39.49 29.82 17.83
C HIS A 721 39.24 28.29 17.76
N GLN A 722 39.00 27.71 16.58
CA GLN A 722 39.06 26.24 16.40
C GLN A 722 39.90 25.73 15.20
N ILE A 723 40.71 26.59 14.56
CA ILE A 723 41.74 26.16 13.58
C ILE A 723 43.13 25.98 14.25
N SER A 724 43.22 26.12 15.57
CA SER A 724 44.47 25.90 16.33
C SER A 724 44.21 25.26 17.71
N THR A 725 44.08 23.93 17.78
CA THR A 725 44.35 23.11 19.01
C THR A 725 44.35 21.58 18.81
N LYS A 726 44.89 21.06 17.69
CA LYS A 726 45.30 19.63 17.61
C LYS A 726 46.71 19.46 17.04
N LYS A 727 47.72 19.70 17.89
CA LYS A 727 49.09 19.21 17.64
C LYS A 727 49.15 17.73 18.01
N PRO A 728 49.82 16.86 17.22
CA PRO A 728 50.12 15.50 17.63
C PRO A 728 51.20 15.49 18.73
N LEU A 729 51.18 14.45 19.56
CA LEU A 729 52.31 14.10 20.43
C LEU A 729 53.37 13.37 19.59
N THR A 730 54.51 14.01 19.40
CA THR A 730 55.74 13.38 18.88
C THR A 730 56.88 13.69 19.84
N ASP A 731 57.63 12.68 20.27
CA ASP A 731 58.84 12.86 21.06
C ASP A 731 59.96 11.94 20.56
N LYS A 732 61.20 12.39 20.76
CA LYS A 732 62.50 11.68 20.63
C LYS A 732 63.11 11.35 19.26
N TYR A 733 64.20 12.09 19.00
CA TYR A 733 65.37 11.83 18.14
C TYR A 733 65.15 11.75 16.61
N GLY A 734 66.06 12.26 15.77
CA GLY A 734 67.28 13.03 16.02
C GLY A 734 67.91 13.56 14.71
N PHE A 735 68.68 14.64 14.77
CA PHE A 735 69.32 15.27 13.60
C PHE A 735 70.46 14.42 13.01
N TYR A 736 70.67 14.46 11.68
CA TYR A 736 71.94 14.95 11.10
C TYR A 736 71.88 15.26 9.58
N SER A 737 72.70 16.26 9.18
CA SER A 737 73.21 16.61 7.83
C SER A 737 73.64 15.43 6.94
N SER A 738 73.81 15.54 5.61
CA SER A 738 73.49 16.59 4.62
C SER A 738 73.90 16.19 3.17
N THR A 739 73.24 16.74 2.15
CA THR A 739 73.75 17.08 0.79
C THR A 739 74.67 16.10 0.00
N HIS A 740 74.23 15.68 -1.19
CA HIS A 740 74.79 16.14 -2.48
C HIS A 740 73.84 15.80 -3.66
N ALA A 741 74.13 16.27 -4.87
CA ALA A 741 73.21 16.28 -6.02
C ALA A 741 73.73 15.48 -7.27
N PRO A 742 73.49 15.87 -8.54
CA PRO A 742 72.95 14.99 -9.61
C PRO A 742 74.08 14.56 -10.61
N PRO A 743 73.89 14.17 -11.91
CA PRO A 743 72.69 14.15 -12.78
C PRO A 743 72.57 13.00 -13.83
N SER A 744 71.60 13.14 -14.76
CA SER A 744 71.66 12.71 -16.20
C SER A 744 71.55 11.19 -16.51
N SER A 745 71.19 10.67 -17.71
CA SER A 745 70.75 11.26 -19.02
C SER A 745 70.23 10.16 -20.00
N VAL A 746 69.42 10.54 -21.00
CA VAL A 746 69.37 10.02 -22.42
C VAL A 746 68.99 8.52 -22.64
N SER A 747 67.92 8.14 -23.38
CA SER A 747 67.66 8.13 -24.86
C SER A 747 68.53 7.10 -25.65
N THR A 748 68.15 6.41 -26.76
CA THR A 748 66.96 6.40 -27.67
C THR A 748 66.92 5.16 -28.60
N TYR A 749 65.71 4.73 -29.04
CA TYR A 749 65.30 4.09 -30.32
C TYR A 749 65.85 2.72 -30.89
N THR A 750 64.92 2.05 -31.60
CA THR A 750 65.03 1.17 -32.81
C THR A 750 65.39 -0.35 -32.76
N SER A 751 64.50 -1.11 -33.41
CA SER A 751 64.40 -2.52 -33.88
C SER A 751 65.56 -3.03 -34.79
N VAL A 752 65.64 -4.28 -35.34
CA VAL A 752 64.67 -5.12 -36.11
C VAL A 752 64.99 -6.65 -36.08
N ASP A 753 63.97 -7.47 -36.36
CA ASP A 753 63.80 -8.92 -36.70
C ASP A 753 64.99 -9.89 -36.95
N ILE A 754 64.74 -11.20 -36.71
CA ILE A 754 64.90 -12.35 -37.65
C ILE A 754 64.24 -13.64 -37.07
N SER A 755 64.06 -14.72 -37.85
CA SER A 755 62.99 -15.75 -37.71
C SER A 755 63.40 -17.25 -37.54
N SER A 756 62.49 -18.07 -36.95
CA SER A 756 62.29 -19.54 -37.16
C SER A 756 63.35 -20.52 -36.56
N PRO A 757 63.16 -21.89 -36.50
CA PRO A 757 62.14 -22.75 -37.15
C PRO A 757 61.54 -24.01 -36.41
N HIS A 758 60.46 -24.57 -37.00
CA HIS A 758 60.05 -26.00 -37.13
C HIS A 758 59.64 -26.97 -35.96
N SER A 759 59.07 -28.11 -36.36
CA SER A 759 58.31 -29.19 -35.64
C SER A 759 59.07 -30.56 -35.72
N PRO A 760 58.54 -31.83 -35.58
CA PRO A 760 57.15 -32.37 -35.39
C PRO A 760 56.92 -33.68 -34.54
N SER A 761 55.63 -34.00 -34.25
CA SER A 761 54.89 -35.32 -34.31
C SER A 761 55.32 -36.67 -33.62
N VAL A 762 54.31 -37.47 -33.18
CA VAL A 762 54.07 -38.97 -33.36
C VAL A 762 53.60 -39.79 -32.10
N GLN A 763 52.41 -40.45 -32.21
CA GLN A 763 51.89 -41.74 -31.58
C GLN A 763 51.99 -42.03 -30.05
N SER A 764 51.31 -43.00 -29.39
CA SER A 764 50.03 -43.80 -29.52
C SER A 764 49.97 -44.82 -28.32
N ASP A 765 48.96 -45.64 -27.94
CA ASP A 765 47.53 -45.89 -28.29
C ASP A 765 46.82 -46.75 -27.18
N THR A 766 45.52 -47.11 -27.34
CA THR A 766 44.71 -48.15 -26.60
C THR A 766 44.43 -47.95 -25.08
N SER A 767 43.41 -48.50 -24.39
CA SER A 767 42.02 -49.01 -24.64
C SER A 767 41.40 -49.38 -23.24
N TYR A 768 40.14 -49.81 -22.95
CA TYR A 768 38.85 -50.04 -23.64
C TYR A 768 37.70 -50.11 -22.55
N SER A 769 36.43 -49.73 -22.82
CA SER A 769 35.23 -50.59 -23.08
C SER A 769 34.67 -51.43 -21.89
N SER A 770 33.36 -51.59 -21.63
CA SER A 770 32.09 -50.93 -22.05
C SER A 770 30.90 -51.45 -21.18
N HIS A 771 29.66 -50.92 -21.24
CA HIS A 771 28.61 -51.32 -22.20
C HIS A 771 27.47 -50.27 -22.36
N LYS A 772 26.59 -50.46 -23.37
CA LYS A 772 25.67 -49.47 -23.99
C LYS A 772 24.28 -50.14 -24.31
N PRO A 773 23.32 -49.66 -25.18
CA PRO A 773 23.40 -48.71 -26.31
C PRO A 773 22.50 -47.44 -26.27
N ASP A 774 21.51 -47.33 -27.19
CA ASP A 774 21.23 -46.13 -28.02
C ASP A 774 19.74 -46.07 -28.52
N VAL A 775 19.24 -45.36 -29.56
CA VAL A 775 19.80 -44.73 -30.79
C VAL A 775 18.82 -43.65 -31.34
N THR A 776 19.16 -42.35 -31.34
CA THR A 776 19.65 -41.46 -32.44
C THR A 776 18.61 -40.69 -33.28
N VAL A 777 19.09 -39.62 -33.92
CA VAL A 777 18.40 -38.62 -34.78
C VAL A 777 18.90 -38.75 -36.26
N GLU A 778 18.57 -37.96 -37.31
CA GLU A 778 18.08 -36.56 -37.39
C GLU A 778 17.13 -36.30 -38.63
N PRO A 779 17.22 -35.30 -39.56
CA PRO A 779 15.99 -34.74 -40.19
C PRO A 779 15.91 -34.84 -41.73
N LEU A 780 14.77 -34.42 -42.33
CA LEU A 780 14.70 -33.81 -43.69
C LEU A 780 13.33 -33.13 -43.98
N SER A 781 13.13 -32.58 -45.19
CA SER A 781 12.11 -31.56 -45.50
C SER A 781 11.08 -31.88 -46.60
N SER A 782 9.95 -31.16 -46.53
CA SER A 782 9.12 -30.61 -47.64
C SER A 782 8.20 -31.49 -48.53
N THR A 783 7.05 -30.87 -48.88
CA THR A 783 6.25 -30.91 -50.15
C THR A 783 5.18 -31.99 -50.48
N TYR A 784 3.97 -31.49 -50.83
CA TYR A 784 2.82 -32.06 -51.60
C TYR A 784 2.17 -33.42 -51.18
N ALA A 785 0.88 -33.76 -51.46
CA ALA A 785 -0.38 -32.99 -51.56
C ALA A 785 -1.62 -33.92 -51.81
N THR A 786 -2.85 -33.46 -51.47
CA THR A 786 -4.19 -33.91 -51.98
C THR A 786 -4.65 -35.37 -51.67
N TYR A 787 -5.94 -35.72 -51.50
CA TYR A 787 -7.07 -35.56 -52.45
C TYR A 787 -8.49 -35.74 -51.81
N THR A 788 -9.50 -34.95 -52.26
CA THR A 788 -10.99 -35.15 -52.21
C THR A 788 -11.71 -35.46 -50.87
N SER A 789 -12.93 -34.97 -50.59
CA SER A 789 -14.10 -34.58 -51.42
C SER A 789 -15.02 -33.58 -50.65
N TYR A 790 -16.13 -32.96 -51.11
CA TYR A 790 -16.83 -32.88 -52.40
C TYR A 790 -17.66 -31.55 -52.48
N ILE A 791 -18.58 -31.37 -53.44
CA ILE A 791 -19.46 -30.17 -53.61
C ILE A 791 -20.88 -30.56 -54.11
N PRO A 792 -21.94 -29.72 -53.97
CA PRO A 792 -22.31 -28.72 -55.03
C PRO A 792 -22.79 -27.34 -54.47
N ILE A 793 -22.40 -26.17 -54.98
CA ILE A 793 -22.65 -25.48 -56.29
C ILE A 793 -24.01 -24.74 -56.40
N LYS A 794 -23.92 -23.40 -56.45
CA LYS A 794 -24.57 -22.39 -57.34
C LYS A 794 -23.92 -21.03 -57.01
N ASP A 795 -23.26 -20.31 -57.93
CA ASP A 795 -23.76 -19.56 -59.10
C ASP A 795 -24.66 -18.38 -58.69
N THR A 796 -24.38 -17.10 -59.00
CA THR A 796 -23.35 -16.41 -59.84
C THR A 796 -22.66 -15.26 -59.03
N GLU A 797 -22.03 -14.14 -59.48
CA GLU A 797 -21.87 -13.47 -60.80
C GLU A 797 -20.62 -12.52 -60.87
N HIS A 798 -20.73 -11.34 -61.49
CA HIS A 798 -19.69 -10.40 -61.99
C HIS A 798 -19.80 -8.98 -61.32
N ASP A 799 -18.89 -7.98 -61.45
CA ASP A 799 -17.62 -7.84 -62.20
C ASP A 799 -16.63 -6.79 -61.60
N VAL A 800 -15.49 -6.60 -62.28
CA VAL A 800 -14.28 -5.78 -61.94
C VAL A 800 -14.18 -4.59 -62.95
N PRO A 801 -13.60 -3.37 -62.68
CA PRO A 801 -12.14 -3.14 -62.87
C PRO A 801 -11.46 -2.00 -62.06
N SER A 802 -10.16 -1.81 -62.33
CA SER A 802 -9.18 -1.01 -61.56
C SER A 802 -8.30 -0.09 -62.43
N SER A 803 -7.72 0.95 -61.82
CA SER A 803 -6.54 1.71 -62.30
C SER A 803 -5.98 2.61 -61.17
N SER A 804 -4.69 2.80 -60.83
CA SER A 804 -3.34 2.43 -61.32
C SER A 804 -2.53 3.56 -62.01
N TYR A 805 -1.42 3.98 -61.37
CA TYR A 805 -0.37 4.92 -61.84
C TYR A 805 -0.85 6.37 -62.10
N THR A 806 -0.02 7.43 -62.12
CA THR A 806 1.47 7.54 -62.20
C THR A 806 2.01 8.67 -61.26
N SER A 807 3.21 9.21 -61.49
CA SER A 807 4.05 9.85 -60.46
C SER A 807 4.75 11.18 -60.86
N ILE A 808 5.10 12.00 -59.86
CA ILE A 808 6.18 13.04 -59.85
C ILE A 808 5.95 14.32 -60.69
N ASN A 809 5.83 15.48 -60.02
CA ASN A 809 6.89 16.52 -60.01
C ASN A 809 6.69 17.62 -58.94
N THR A 810 7.74 18.41 -58.69
CA THR A 810 7.82 19.46 -57.65
C THR A 810 7.78 20.88 -58.24
N ILE A 811 7.44 21.89 -57.41
CA ILE A 811 8.23 23.12 -57.13
C ILE A 811 7.48 24.05 -56.13
N SER A 812 8.21 25.01 -55.55
CA SER A 812 7.82 25.97 -54.50
C SER A 812 6.78 27.03 -54.98
N SER A 813 6.12 27.85 -54.13
CA SER A 813 6.74 28.75 -53.14
C SER A 813 5.78 29.43 -52.14
N THR A 814 6.37 30.17 -51.20
CA THR A 814 5.79 30.96 -50.10
C THR A 814 5.00 32.21 -50.53
N PHE A 815 3.99 32.63 -49.75
CA PHE A 815 3.98 33.94 -49.03
C PHE A 815 2.78 34.07 -48.05
N SER A 816 2.86 35.01 -47.09
CA SER A 816 1.85 35.24 -46.03
C SER A 816 1.22 36.67 -46.13
N PRO A 817 0.64 37.31 -45.08
CA PRO A 817 -0.81 37.31 -44.85
C PRO A 817 -1.44 38.72 -44.71
N ASN A 818 -2.76 38.78 -44.55
CA ASN A 818 -3.53 39.93 -44.04
C ASN A 818 -4.88 39.43 -43.49
N LYS A 819 -5.68 40.14 -42.67
CA LYS A 819 -5.57 41.11 -41.55
C LYS A 819 -6.99 41.68 -41.37
N HIS A 820 -7.38 42.07 -40.15
CA HIS A 820 -8.74 42.55 -39.84
C HIS A 820 -9.12 43.90 -40.49
N TYR A 821 -10.43 44.16 -40.57
CA TYR A 821 -11.01 45.50 -40.48
C TYR A 821 -12.22 45.53 -39.53
N MET A 822 -12.44 46.66 -38.87
CA MET A 822 -13.64 47.02 -38.10
C MET A 822 -14.52 48.00 -38.90
N THR A 823 -15.80 48.09 -38.56
CA THR A 823 -16.63 49.30 -38.75
C THR A 823 -17.86 49.26 -37.83
N SER A 824 -18.58 50.38 -37.67
CA SER A 824 -19.51 50.60 -36.54
C SER A 824 -20.74 51.45 -36.89
N HIS A 825 -21.83 51.33 -36.10
CA HIS A 825 -22.84 52.35 -35.70
C HIS A 825 -23.93 51.67 -34.83
N LYS A 826 -24.38 52.23 -33.68
CA LYS A 826 -25.24 53.41 -33.39
C LYS A 826 -26.71 53.21 -33.84
N ASP A 827 -27.77 53.49 -33.06
CA ASP A 827 -27.99 53.81 -31.62
C ASP A 827 -29.22 52.94 -31.14
N ASN A 828 -30.20 53.22 -30.24
CA ASN A 828 -30.60 54.34 -29.36
C ASN A 828 -31.70 53.90 -28.32
N TYR A 829 -32.09 54.81 -27.40
CA TYR A 829 -33.31 54.87 -26.54
C TYR A 829 -33.50 53.96 -25.29
N SER A 830 -34.29 54.50 -24.35
CA SER A 830 -34.50 54.17 -22.91
C SER A 830 -35.87 54.81 -22.47
N PRO A 831 -36.29 55.09 -21.19
CA PRO A 831 -35.65 54.97 -19.86
C PRO A 831 -36.57 54.53 -18.66
N HIS A 832 -36.03 54.71 -17.43
CA HIS A 832 -36.66 54.76 -16.09
C HIS A 832 -36.94 53.42 -15.34
N LYS A 833 -36.78 53.34 -14.00
CA LYS A 833 -36.53 54.39 -12.99
C LYS A 833 -35.72 53.92 -11.75
N ASP A 834 -34.69 54.70 -11.40
CA ASP A 834 -34.27 55.30 -10.10
C ASP A 834 -34.45 54.52 -8.77
N SER A 835 -33.63 54.62 -7.71
CA SER A 835 -32.31 55.25 -7.37
C SER A 835 -31.94 54.81 -5.91
N TYR A 836 -30.78 54.97 -5.27
CA TYR A 836 -29.46 55.64 -5.46
C TYR A 836 -28.32 54.57 -5.38
N GLY A 837 -27.00 54.74 -5.11
CA GLY A 837 -26.10 55.79 -4.55
C GLY A 837 -25.77 55.54 -3.06
N SER A 838 -24.59 55.82 -2.49
CA SER A 838 -23.43 56.66 -2.90
C SER A 838 -22.13 55.89 -3.20
N ALA A 839 -21.04 56.60 -3.56
CA ALA A 839 -19.75 56.01 -3.98
C ALA A 839 -18.52 56.88 -3.63
N THR A 840 -17.32 56.28 -3.66
CA THR A 840 -16.01 56.95 -3.72
C THR A 840 -15.03 56.19 -4.62
N HIS A 841 -14.24 56.91 -5.43
CA HIS A 841 -13.25 56.35 -6.35
C HIS A 841 -11.91 56.00 -5.67
N VAL A 842 -11.22 54.97 -6.19
CA VAL A 842 -9.75 54.95 -6.38
C VAL A 842 -9.47 54.35 -7.76
N SER A 843 -8.39 54.76 -8.43
CA SER A 843 -8.00 54.24 -9.75
C SER A 843 -6.90 53.18 -9.67
N SER A 844 -6.99 52.20 -10.57
CA SER A 844 -5.92 51.35 -11.13
C SER A 844 -4.47 51.53 -10.62
N HIS A 845 -3.87 50.44 -10.14
CA HIS A 845 -2.50 50.06 -10.49
C HIS A 845 -2.47 48.56 -10.81
N LEU A 846 -1.57 48.14 -11.70
CA LEU A 846 -1.27 46.72 -11.90
C LEU A 846 -0.31 46.26 -10.81
N GLU A 847 -0.60 45.14 -10.17
CA GLU A 847 0.43 44.31 -9.53
C GLU A 847 0.61 43.03 -10.32
N ILE A 848 1.87 42.61 -10.46
CA ILE A 848 2.29 41.40 -11.16
C ILE A 848 2.74 40.40 -10.10
N ASN A 849 2.23 39.18 -10.21
CA ASN A 849 2.67 37.92 -9.60
C ASN A 849 3.73 38.02 -8.47
N ARG A 850 3.32 37.69 -7.24
CA ARG A 850 4.22 37.04 -6.28
C ARG A 850 3.74 35.61 -6.02
N GLN A 851 4.68 34.67 -6.02
CA GLN A 851 4.48 33.36 -5.40
C GLN A 851 4.50 33.53 -3.87
N PRO A 852 3.92 32.60 -3.08
CA PRO A 852 4.15 32.57 -1.64
C PRO A 852 5.64 32.31 -1.38
N GLU A 853 6.33 33.31 -0.85
CA GLU A 853 7.76 33.24 -0.52
C GLU A 853 7.96 32.30 0.70
N LEU A 854 8.89 31.34 0.57
CA LEU A 854 9.39 30.57 1.71
C LEU A 854 10.12 31.50 2.69
N ASP A 855 10.17 31.12 3.98
CA ASP A 855 10.84 31.88 5.03
C ASP A 855 12.29 32.26 4.60
N PRO A 856 12.62 33.56 4.47
CA PRO A 856 13.93 34.02 4.04
C PRO A 856 15.08 33.47 4.91
N TYR A 857 14.86 33.27 6.22
CA TYR A 857 15.89 32.74 7.12
C TYR A 857 16.30 31.30 6.78
N LEU A 858 15.39 30.49 6.22
CA LEU A 858 15.68 29.14 5.74
C LEU A 858 16.43 29.14 4.40
N LEU A 859 16.37 30.22 3.64
CA LEU A 859 17.02 30.36 2.33
C LEU A 859 18.43 30.94 2.41
N GLU A 860 18.69 31.93 3.29
CA GLU A 860 20.04 32.48 3.45
C GLU A 860 21.05 31.43 3.96
N ASN A 861 20.61 30.51 4.83
CA ASN A 861 21.51 29.49 5.39
C ASN A 861 21.92 28.40 4.38
N VAL A 862 21.20 28.24 3.27
CA VAL A 862 21.64 27.39 2.13
C VAL A 862 22.95 27.92 1.53
N GLN A 863 23.24 29.22 1.65
CA GLN A 863 24.48 29.85 1.20
C GLN A 863 25.71 29.37 2.01
N PHE A 864 25.53 28.96 3.27
CA PHE A 864 26.61 28.48 4.15
C PHE A 864 26.98 27.01 3.89
N LEU A 865 26.01 26.12 3.60
CA LEU A 865 26.25 24.71 3.22
C LEU A 865 27.30 24.55 2.11
N VAL A 866 27.31 25.50 1.17
CA VAL A 866 28.20 25.57 0.00
C VAL A 866 29.68 25.44 0.37
N HIS A 867 30.09 26.06 1.49
CA HIS A 867 31.50 26.07 1.91
C HIS A 867 31.94 24.74 2.53
N ALA A 868 31.06 24.06 3.27
CA ALA A 868 31.34 22.72 3.80
C ALA A 868 31.53 21.69 2.67
N ILE A 869 30.68 21.75 1.63
CA ILE A 869 30.72 20.85 0.47
C ILE A 869 32.00 21.05 -0.36
N ALA A 870 32.50 22.29 -0.47
CA ALA A 870 33.75 22.59 -1.17
C ALA A 870 34.99 21.91 -0.52
N ALA A 871 35.03 21.85 0.82
CA ALA A 871 36.08 21.13 1.53
C ALA A 871 36.00 19.60 1.27
N ASN A 872 34.80 19.02 1.33
CA ASN A 872 34.64 17.58 1.17
C ASN A 872 34.94 17.09 -0.26
N LYS A 873 34.57 17.88 -1.30
CA LYS A 873 34.92 17.57 -2.70
C LYS A 873 36.44 17.53 -2.92
N SER A 874 37.20 18.35 -2.19
CA SER A 874 38.67 18.35 -2.23
C SER A 874 39.27 17.09 -1.58
N ALA A 875 38.72 16.63 -0.46
CA ALA A 875 39.17 15.40 0.21
C ALA A 875 38.87 14.13 -0.62
N HIS A 876 37.72 14.07 -1.29
CA HIS A 876 37.30 12.88 -2.00
C HIS A 876 38.09 12.61 -3.30
N ILE A 877 38.50 13.68 -4.01
CA ILE A 877 39.37 13.58 -5.19
C ILE A 877 40.72 12.95 -4.82
N ILE A 878 41.31 13.38 -3.70
CA ILE A 878 42.58 12.84 -3.18
C ILE A 878 42.46 11.34 -2.83
N GLN A 879 41.32 10.90 -2.28
CA GLN A 879 41.09 9.47 -2.00
C GLN A 879 40.89 8.61 -3.27
N THR A 880 40.34 9.17 -4.35
CA THR A 880 40.23 8.45 -5.62
C THR A 880 41.59 8.26 -6.31
N ASP A 881 42.44 9.28 -6.35
CA ASP A 881 43.80 9.17 -6.92
C ASP A 881 44.63 8.09 -6.20
N HIS A 882 44.58 8.07 -4.86
CA HIS A 882 45.28 7.07 -4.05
C HIS A 882 44.77 5.62 -4.22
N ARG A 883 43.61 5.39 -4.84
CA ARG A 883 43.15 4.03 -5.21
C ARG A 883 43.58 3.59 -6.61
N VAL A 884 43.85 4.52 -7.52
CA VAL A 884 44.28 4.18 -8.90
C VAL A 884 45.76 3.78 -8.95
N GLN A 885 46.60 4.28 -8.03
CA GLN A 885 48.01 3.86 -7.90
C GLN A 885 48.20 2.55 -7.08
N GLY A 886 47.12 1.84 -6.75
CA GLY A 886 47.14 0.64 -5.89
C GLY A 886 47.22 -0.72 -6.60
N TYR A 887 47.33 -0.75 -7.94
CA TYR A 887 47.38 -1.98 -8.73
C TYR A 887 48.39 -1.87 -9.89
N HIS A 888 49.67 -2.07 -9.58
CA HIS A 888 50.70 -2.47 -10.54
C HIS A 888 51.85 -3.22 -9.85
#